data_AF-A0A3B8UKW3-F1
#
_entry.id   AF-A0A3B8UKW3-F1
#
_cell.length_a   1.000
_cell.length_b   1.000
_cell.length_c   1.000
_cell.angle_alpha   90.00
_cell.angle_beta   90.00
_cell.angle_gamma   90.00
#
_symmetry.space_group_name_H-M   'P 1'
#
loop_
_entity.id
_entity.type
_entity.pdbx_description
1 polymer ?
#
loop_
_entity_poly.entity_id
_entity_poly.type
_entity_poly.pdbx_seq_one_letter_code
_entity_poly.pdbx_strand_id
1 'polypeptide(L)'
;TVNNIGNVPYRQKITSNLKVDGKAVDKTVSFIKNTNWDFSKLNGNPGIEAIGENNYYSGLALTGSVMENKTYLLALTDGEINFPVKKGQIVNIGYCYCAAFSINGEEPVVSNSGSTTNIETTQYVVKEDGNLNIKGVTAAVDGKEIKQTYFTSISVSDAVAYQPQLYVGADKEFKTINDALTRAAAMQRTKDQRVEIVIDPGNYEEMLVIDVPNVSLVNAAGSESSLEIKNKGVDIGENVVRITSYYGHGYNYYSMGNDCKYDADLLAANKENGYLTKKNPGSGSTDGSYWNATVVVSAEGFKADGIVFENSFNQYISEKEANDIVVEWETGGKGTRSTTAKDTSVQGRSFVERAAALAVLGDNAVFTGCKFIGRQDTLYGATGISAMFNQCDVLGAVDYIFGGMTAVFYRCQLRLNTSEADSDVAYITAAQQSGGRGYLMYECNVTSTTPGVDTASQYRSKPGYFGRPWAANTSEVVFYNTTVETTDFKGQEGKSLIAPAGWNNTLGGESPMMYEYGTKELSGENNSASRAAWAKLLESPVIDDGKTEITLGAFYNKTADYTNVDNAVKKAQALNAKDYKDFTAVEKAVKAVVKDYTVDKQGEVEKMADDILAAIASLEKNTPDPTPDPTPAPAPDSTPTPDPTPGTDDKTQGSDA
;
A
#
# COMPACT_ATOMS: atom_id res chain seq x y z
N THR A 1 -15.17 -44.28 -8.33
CA THR A 1 -15.40 -43.58 -9.60
C THR A 1 -15.80 -42.16 -9.29
N VAL A 2 -15.02 -41.16 -9.73
CA VAL A 2 -15.41 -39.75 -9.62
C VAL A 2 -16.22 -39.42 -10.88
N ASN A 3 -17.49 -39.06 -10.73
CA ASN A 3 -18.36 -38.65 -11.84
C ASN A 3 -18.34 -37.11 -11.96
N ASN A 4 -18.64 -36.56 -13.14
CA ASN A 4 -18.70 -35.10 -13.40
C ASN A 4 -17.34 -34.35 -13.31
N ILE A 5 -16.24 -35.01 -13.67
CA ILE A 5 -14.91 -34.36 -13.74
C ILE A 5 -14.95 -33.25 -14.79
N GLY A 6 -14.49 -32.05 -14.43
CA GLY A 6 -14.40 -30.90 -15.34
C GLY A 6 -15.60 -29.94 -15.34
N ASN A 7 -16.67 -30.21 -14.58
CA ASN A 7 -17.87 -29.35 -14.55
C ASN A 7 -17.79 -28.17 -13.57
N VAL A 8 -16.96 -28.26 -12.53
CA VAL A 8 -16.80 -27.21 -11.52
C VAL A 8 -15.35 -27.16 -11.06
N PRO A 9 -14.72 -25.98 -11.01
CA PRO A 9 -13.34 -25.87 -10.58
C PRO A 9 -13.22 -26.00 -9.06
N TYR A 10 -12.59 -27.08 -8.59
CA TYR A 10 -12.19 -27.27 -7.20
C TYR A 10 -10.70 -27.56 -7.16
N ARG A 11 -10.02 -27.04 -6.12
CA ARG A 11 -8.63 -27.38 -5.83
C ARG A 11 -8.49 -27.92 -4.42
N GLN A 12 -7.57 -28.85 -4.24
CA GLN A 12 -7.19 -29.32 -2.91
C GLN A 12 -6.58 -28.17 -2.11
N LYS A 13 -6.96 -28.02 -0.84
CA LYS A 13 -6.27 -27.13 0.10
C LYS A 13 -4.88 -27.68 0.43
N ILE A 14 -3.94 -26.79 0.73
CA ILE A 14 -2.60 -27.19 1.17
C ILE A 14 -2.74 -28.19 2.33
N THR A 15 -2.14 -29.36 2.16
CA THR A 15 -2.20 -30.47 3.12
C THR A 15 -0.78 -31.01 3.25
N SER A 16 -0.29 -31.12 4.48
CA SER A 16 1.00 -31.75 4.77
C SER A 16 1.01 -33.24 4.42
N ASN A 17 2.20 -33.79 4.25
CA ASN A 17 2.43 -35.18 3.92
C ASN A 17 1.89 -36.10 5.03
N LEU A 18 1.30 -37.23 4.64
CA LEU A 18 1.00 -38.31 5.57
C LEU A 18 2.29 -39.08 5.88
N LYS A 19 2.74 -39.06 7.15
CA LYS A 19 3.91 -39.81 7.62
C LYS A 19 3.49 -41.19 8.12
N VAL A 20 3.88 -42.25 7.41
CA VAL A 20 3.56 -43.65 7.78
C VAL A 20 4.79 -44.31 8.41
N ASP A 21 4.77 -44.47 9.74
CA ASP A 21 5.88 -45.08 10.51
C ASP A 21 5.41 -46.37 11.22
N GLY A 22 5.03 -47.37 10.42
CA GLY A 22 4.65 -48.70 10.90
C GLY A 22 3.34 -48.78 11.71
N LYS A 23 2.56 -47.69 11.76
CA LYS A 23 1.26 -47.61 12.45
C LYS A 23 0.19 -47.06 11.51
N ALA A 24 -1.07 -47.39 11.81
CA ALA A 24 -2.21 -46.76 11.14
C ALA A 24 -2.20 -45.26 11.42
N VAL A 25 -2.32 -44.48 10.36
CA VAL A 25 -2.38 -43.01 10.37
C VAL A 25 -3.43 -42.56 9.38
N ASP A 26 -4.07 -41.43 9.64
CA ASP A 26 -5.08 -40.83 8.80
C ASP A 26 -4.80 -39.34 8.56
N LYS A 27 -5.34 -38.80 7.47
CA LYS A 27 -5.23 -37.38 7.10
C LYS A 27 -6.52 -36.92 6.44
N THR A 28 -7.04 -35.78 6.87
CA THR A 28 -8.16 -35.14 6.19
C THR A 28 -7.64 -34.28 5.04
N VAL A 29 -8.11 -34.57 3.82
CA VAL A 29 -7.87 -33.73 2.65
C VAL A 29 -9.11 -32.89 2.39
N SER A 30 -8.94 -31.57 2.33
CA SER A 30 -10.03 -30.61 2.09
C SER A 30 -9.92 -30.00 0.69
N PHE A 31 -11.05 -29.59 0.13
CA PHE A 31 -11.12 -28.93 -1.17
C PHE A 31 -11.81 -27.58 -1.04
N ILE A 32 -11.39 -26.63 -1.87
CA ILE A 32 -12.04 -25.33 -2.03
C ILE A 32 -12.49 -25.15 -3.46
N LYS A 33 -13.65 -24.52 -3.64
CA LYS A 33 -14.08 -24.07 -4.94
C LYS A 33 -13.07 -23.04 -5.43
N ASN A 34 -12.47 -23.28 -6.59
CA ASN A 34 -11.51 -22.35 -7.15
C ASN A 34 -12.27 -21.26 -7.90
N THR A 35 -12.14 -20.04 -7.41
CA THR A 35 -12.73 -18.84 -8.02
C THR A 35 -11.66 -17.79 -8.33
N ASN A 36 -10.40 -18.11 -8.06
CA ASN A 36 -9.27 -17.24 -8.35
C ASN A 36 -8.09 -18.10 -8.85
N TRP A 37 -7.74 -17.88 -10.11
CA TRP A 37 -6.60 -18.45 -10.79
C TRP A 37 -5.54 -17.37 -10.90
N ASP A 38 -4.59 -17.40 -9.98
CA ASP A 38 -3.33 -16.68 -10.14
C ASP A 38 -2.34 -17.63 -10.80
N PHE A 39 -2.02 -17.38 -12.07
CA PHE A 39 -1.17 -18.28 -12.84
C PHE A 39 0.26 -18.28 -12.30
N SER A 40 0.73 -17.21 -11.65
CA SER A 40 2.05 -17.21 -11.02
C SER A 40 2.14 -18.18 -9.83
N LYS A 41 1.02 -18.41 -9.12
CA LYS A 41 0.95 -19.32 -7.97
C LYS A 41 0.72 -20.78 -8.36
N LEU A 42 -0.07 -21.00 -9.41
CA LEU A 42 -0.58 -22.32 -9.80
C LEU A 42 0.23 -23.01 -10.90
N ASN A 43 1.10 -22.29 -11.62
CA ASN A 43 1.80 -22.85 -12.76
C ASN A 43 2.72 -24.01 -12.37
N GLY A 44 2.70 -25.07 -13.18
CA GLY A 44 3.51 -26.28 -12.97
C GLY A 44 3.08 -27.18 -11.81
N ASN A 45 1.94 -26.93 -11.14
CA ASN A 45 1.44 -27.82 -10.09
C ASN A 45 -0.10 -27.85 -9.97
N PRO A 46 -0.81 -28.79 -10.62
CA PRO A 46 -0.30 -29.86 -11.51
C PRO A 46 -0.01 -29.38 -12.95
N GLY A 47 -0.27 -28.11 -13.26
CA GLY A 47 -0.21 -27.57 -14.60
C GLY A 47 -1.46 -27.89 -15.43
N ILE A 48 -1.32 -27.98 -16.75
CA ILE A 48 -2.37 -28.43 -17.67
C ILE A 48 -2.47 -29.95 -17.60
N GLU A 49 -3.62 -30.42 -17.13
CA GLU A 49 -3.94 -31.84 -17.00
C GLU A 49 -4.83 -32.29 -18.16
N ALA A 50 -4.44 -33.40 -18.81
CA ALA A 50 -5.30 -34.06 -19.78
C ALA A 50 -6.25 -35.03 -19.06
N ILE A 51 -7.55 -34.79 -19.17
CA ILE A 51 -8.60 -35.64 -18.60
C ILE A 51 -9.52 -36.09 -19.75
N GLY A 52 -9.34 -37.34 -20.18
CA GLY A 52 -9.96 -37.83 -21.41
C GLY A 52 -9.36 -37.15 -22.64
N GLU A 53 -10.19 -36.57 -23.50
CA GLU A 53 -9.78 -35.81 -24.69
C GLU A 53 -9.65 -34.30 -24.44
N ASN A 54 -9.94 -33.84 -23.22
CA ASN A 54 -9.96 -32.44 -22.85
C ASN A 54 -8.78 -32.07 -21.97
N ASN A 55 -8.33 -30.81 -22.10
CA ASN A 55 -7.30 -30.23 -21.24
C ASN A 55 -7.93 -29.34 -20.19
N TYR A 56 -7.38 -29.38 -18.98
CA TYR A 56 -7.84 -28.55 -17.87
C TYR A 56 -6.67 -27.89 -17.16
N TYR A 57 -6.85 -26.65 -16.71
CA TYR A 57 -5.90 -25.97 -15.82
C TYR A 57 -6.61 -25.59 -14.53
N SER A 58 -6.37 -26.34 -13.44
CA SER A 58 -7.03 -26.11 -12.14
C SER A 58 -8.56 -25.90 -12.28
N GLY A 59 -9.20 -26.70 -13.13
CA GLY A 59 -10.63 -26.65 -13.42
C GLY A 59 -11.09 -25.68 -14.52
N LEU A 60 -10.20 -24.89 -15.14
CA LEU A 60 -10.49 -24.18 -16.39
C LEU A 60 -10.42 -25.17 -17.55
N ALA A 61 -11.48 -25.31 -18.34
CA ALA A 61 -11.45 -26.15 -19.54
C ALA A 61 -10.74 -25.41 -20.67
N LEU A 62 -9.74 -26.06 -21.27
CA LEU A 62 -8.88 -25.50 -22.30
C LEU A 62 -9.09 -26.22 -23.63
N THR A 63 -9.22 -25.45 -24.72
CA THR A 63 -9.24 -25.97 -26.09
C THR A 63 -8.33 -25.13 -26.98
N GLY A 64 -7.93 -25.69 -28.13
CA GLY A 64 -7.00 -25.02 -29.05
C GLY A 64 -5.61 -24.81 -28.44
N SER A 65 -4.92 -23.76 -28.87
CA SER A 65 -3.54 -23.47 -28.45
C SER A 65 -3.48 -22.64 -27.16
N VAL A 66 -3.55 -23.33 -26.01
CA VAL A 66 -3.29 -22.76 -24.68
C VAL A 66 -2.13 -23.50 -24.02
N MET A 67 -1.15 -22.76 -23.50
CA MET A 67 0.09 -23.31 -22.95
C MET A 67 0.49 -22.63 -21.64
N GLU A 68 1.09 -23.40 -20.74
CA GLU A 68 1.77 -22.86 -19.56
C GLU A 68 3.06 -22.15 -19.96
N ASN A 69 3.30 -20.98 -19.37
CA ASN A 69 4.56 -20.25 -19.55
C ASN A 69 4.99 -19.59 -18.24
N LYS A 70 5.66 -20.36 -17.39
CA LYS A 70 6.25 -19.96 -16.10
C LYS A 70 5.29 -19.29 -15.11
N THR A 71 4.91 -18.05 -15.37
CA THR A 71 4.03 -17.24 -14.51
C THR A 71 2.72 -16.88 -15.21
N TYR A 72 2.49 -17.38 -16.42
CA TYR A 72 1.35 -17.02 -17.27
C TYR A 72 0.68 -18.26 -17.88
N LEU A 73 -0.59 -18.09 -18.22
CA LEU A 73 -1.25 -18.94 -19.21
C LEU A 73 -1.24 -18.20 -20.55
N LEU A 74 -0.55 -18.76 -21.55
CA LEU A 74 -0.45 -18.17 -22.88
C LEU A 74 -1.53 -18.78 -23.79
N ALA A 75 -2.39 -17.94 -24.35
CA ALA A 75 -3.35 -18.35 -25.38
C ALA A 75 -2.99 -17.72 -26.73
N LEU A 76 -2.98 -18.53 -27.80
CA LEU A 76 -2.89 -18.03 -29.18
C LEU A 76 -4.30 -17.78 -29.76
N THR A 77 -4.38 -17.42 -31.04
CA THR A 77 -5.61 -17.00 -31.74
C THR A 77 -6.74 -18.05 -31.80
N ASP A 78 -6.43 -19.32 -31.56
CA ASP A 78 -7.40 -20.43 -31.52
C ASP A 78 -7.57 -20.99 -30.09
N GLY A 79 -6.79 -20.49 -29.13
CA GLY A 79 -6.85 -20.93 -27.74
C GLY A 79 -8.09 -20.40 -27.03
N GLU A 80 -8.79 -21.28 -26.33
CA GLU A 80 -9.98 -20.92 -25.56
C GLU A 80 -9.89 -21.42 -24.11
N ILE A 81 -10.35 -20.58 -23.18
CA ILE A 81 -10.44 -20.85 -21.75
C ILE A 81 -11.91 -20.76 -21.36
N ASN A 82 -12.46 -21.85 -20.83
CA ASN A 82 -13.88 -22.01 -20.54
C ASN A 82 -14.11 -22.37 -19.06
N PHE A 83 -15.07 -21.72 -18.42
CA PHE A 83 -15.43 -22.00 -17.02
C PHE A 83 -16.85 -21.55 -16.67
N PRO A 84 -17.49 -22.22 -15.69
CA PRO A 84 -18.87 -21.92 -15.31
C PRO A 84 -18.99 -20.59 -14.56
N VAL A 85 -20.01 -19.82 -14.90
CA VAL A 85 -20.35 -18.52 -14.31
C VAL A 85 -21.88 -18.40 -14.10
N LYS A 86 -22.27 -17.49 -13.22
CA LYS A 86 -23.67 -17.09 -13.02
C LYS A 86 -23.89 -15.66 -13.44
N LYS A 87 -25.10 -15.35 -13.92
CA LYS A 87 -25.55 -14.00 -14.21
C LYS A 87 -25.29 -13.07 -13.02
N GLY A 88 -24.73 -11.92 -13.31
CA GLY A 88 -24.38 -10.92 -12.31
C GLY A 88 -23.06 -11.17 -11.59
N GLN A 89 -22.33 -12.27 -11.87
CA GLN A 89 -20.96 -12.40 -11.38
C GLN A 89 -20.02 -11.45 -12.13
N ILE A 90 -18.92 -11.09 -11.48
CA ILE A 90 -17.82 -10.35 -12.07
C ILE A 90 -16.70 -11.33 -12.39
N VAL A 91 -16.15 -11.21 -13.60
CA VAL A 91 -14.92 -11.86 -14.00
C VAL A 91 -13.84 -10.80 -14.17
N ASN A 92 -12.81 -10.82 -13.33
CA ASN A 92 -11.61 -9.99 -13.53
C ASN A 92 -10.54 -10.83 -14.24
N ILE A 93 -9.95 -10.27 -15.29
CA ILE A 93 -8.97 -10.95 -16.14
C ILE A 93 -7.71 -10.08 -16.16
N GLY A 94 -6.63 -10.58 -15.56
CA GLY A 94 -5.32 -9.96 -15.58
C GLY A 94 -4.49 -10.44 -16.77
N TYR A 95 -3.75 -9.53 -17.40
CA TYR A 95 -2.83 -9.82 -18.50
C TYR A 95 -1.64 -8.84 -18.50
N CYS A 96 -0.56 -9.19 -19.19
CA CYS A 96 0.62 -8.32 -19.32
C CYS A 96 1.27 -8.49 -20.70
N TYR A 97 2.30 -7.69 -21.00
CA TYR A 97 3.11 -7.74 -22.22
C TYR A 97 2.34 -7.50 -23.53
N CYS A 98 1.45 -8.41 -23.92
CA CYS A 98 0.44 -8.17 -24.94
C CYS A 98 -0.81 -9.03 -24.70
N ALA A 99 -1.94 -8.51 -25.16
CA ALA A 99 -3.23 -9.18 -25.09
C ALA A 99 -4.05 -8.94 -26.36
N ALA A 100 -4.71 -9.99 -26.82
CA ALA A 100 -5.73 -9.96 -27.86
C ALA A 100 -6.67 -11.14 -27.59
N PHE A 101 -7.80 -10.87 -26.93
CA PHE A 101 -8.82 -11.88 -26.63
C PHE A 101 -10.22 -11.28 -26.63
N SER A 102 -11.23 -12.10 -26.93
CA SER A 102 -12.64 -11.75 -26.77
C SER A 102 -13.27 -12.54 -25.63
N ILE A 103 -14.30 -11.95 -25.02
CA ILE A 103 -15.11 -12.59 -23.98
C ILE A 103 -16.47 -12.88 -24.60
N ASN A 104 -16.84 -14.15 -24.72
CA ASN A 104 -18.08 -14.61 -25.38
C ASN A 104 -18.26 -14.04 -26.81
N GLY A 105 -17.16 -13.80 -27.53
CA GLY A 105 -17.19 -13.23 -28.89
C GLY A 105 -17.54 -11.74 -28.96
N GLU A 106 -17.58 -11.03 -27.82
CA GLU A 106 -17.73 -9.58 -27.77
C GLU A 106 -16.47 -8.84 -28.27
N GLU A 107 -16.51 -7.51 -28.28
CA GLU A 107 -15.40 -6.67 -28.75
C GLU A 107 -14.08 -7.06 -28.05
N PRO A 108 -13.00 -7.27 -28.81
CA PRO A 108 -11.75 -7.74 -28.23
C PRO A 108 -11.13 -6.76 -27.23
N VAL A 109 -10.59 -7.31 -26.16
CA VAL A 109 -9.64 -6.64 -25.28
C VAL A 109 -8.26 -6.73 -25.95
N VAL A 110 -7.62 -5.58 -26.17
CA VAL A 110 -6.34 -5.48 -26.86
C VAL A 110 -5.36 -4.64 -26.06
N SER A 111 -4.12 -5.10 -25.94
CA SER A 111 -3.02 -4.36 -25.33
C SER A 111 -1.67 -4.80 -25.91
N ASN A 112 -0.70 -3.88 -25.90
CA ASN A 112 0.68 -4.13 -26.28
C ASN A 112 1.66 -3.32 -25.41
N SER A 113 1.58 -3.50 -24.09
CA SER A 113 2.44 -2.79 -23.15
C SER A 113 3.94 -3.13 -23.30
N GLY A 114 4.28 -4.29 -23.87
CA GLY A 114 5.65 -4.78 -24.04
C GLY A 114 6.37 -5.07 -22.72
N SER A 115 5.66 -5.05 -21.59
CA SER A 115 6.20 -5.22 -20.25
C SER A 115 5.50 -6.35 -19.50
N THR A 116 6.29 -7.25 -18.95
CA THR A 116 5.81 -8.33 -18.07
C THR A 116 5.62 -7.88 -16.61
N THR A 117 6.04 -6.66 -16.27
CA THR A 117 5.87 -6.08 -14.93
C THR A 117 4.64 -5.17 -14.86
N ASN A 118 4.16 -4.69 -16.01
CA ASN A 118 2.91 -3.95 -16.09
C ASN A 118 1.74 -4.92 -16.25
N ILE A 119 0.99 -5.13 -15.18
CA ILE A 119 -0.20 -5.98 -15.19
C ILE A 119 -1.43 -5.10 -15.40
N GLU A 120 -2.13 -5.37 -16.49
CA GLU A 120 -3.40 -4.74 -16.84
C GLU A 120 -4.55 -5.68 -16.48
N THR A 121 -5.71 -5.12 -16.13
CA THR A 121 -6.88 -5.91 -15.76
C THR A 121 -8.11 -5.41 -16.50
N THR A 122 -8.90 -6.33 -17.04
CA THR A 122 -10.25 -6.05 -17.54
C THR A 122 -11.30 -6.72 -16.67
N GLN A 123 -12.39 -6.00 -16.40
CA GLN A 123 -13.56 -6.50 -15.68
C GLN A 123 -14.70 -6.81 -16.65
N TYR A 124 -15.35 -7.96 -16.50
CA TYR A 124 -16.52 -8.36 -17.26
C TYR A 124 -17.67 -8.74 -16.33
N VAL A 125 -18.86 -8.17 -16.56
CA VAL A 125 -20.08 -8.52 -15.83
C VAL A 125 -20.83 -9.59 -16.60
N VAL A 126 -21.01 -10.75 -15.99
CA VAL A 126 -21.66 -11.91 -16.60
C VAL A 126 -23.13 -11.63 -16.85
N LYS A 127 -23.55 -11.78 -18.11
CA LYS A 127 -24.90 -11.42 -18.58
C LYS A 127 -25.94 -12.54 -18.37
N GLU A 128 -25.51 -13.79 -18.42
CA GLU A 128 -26.36 -14.99 -18.39
C GLU A 128 -25.67 -16.12 -17.61
N ASP A 129 -26.46 -17.07 -17.08
CA ASP A 129 -25.92 -18.29 -16.47
C ASP A 129 -25.35 -19.20 -17.57
N GLY A 130 -24.20 -19.83 -17.32
CA GLY A 130 -23.60 -20.76 -18.29
C GLY A 130 -22.10 -20.86 -18.17
N ASN A 131 -21.42 -21.11 -19.29
CA ASN A 131 -19.97 -21.04 -19.39
C ASN A 131 -19.56 -19.72 -20.03
N LEU A 132 -18.57 -19.06 -19.43
CA LEU A 132 -17.89 -17.95 -20.06
C LEU A 132 -16.72 -18.48 -20.87
N ASN A 133 -16.59 -18.00 -22.10
CA ASN A 133 -15.53 -18.34 -23.05
C ASN A 133 -14.61 -17.12 -23.23
N ILE A 134 -13.34 -17.28 -22.88
CA ILE A 134 -12.27 -16.35 -23.25
C ILE A 134 -11.55 -16.97 -24.44
N LYS A 135 -11.53 -16.27 -25.58
CA LYS A 135 -10.93 -16.76 -26.81
C LYS A 135 -9.84 -15.81 -27.28
N GLY A 136 -8.63 -16.34 -27.53
CA GLY A 136 -7.59 -15.57 -28.18
C GLY A 136 -8.04 -15.12 -29.57
N VAL A 137 -7.63 -13.93 -30.01
CA VAL A 137 -7.95 -13.40 -31.34
C VAL A 137 -6.72 -12.74 -31.96
N THR A 138 -6.83 -12.39 -33.25
CA THR A 138 -5.88 -11.48 -33.90
C THR A 138 -6.43 -10.06 -33.82
N ALA A 139 -5.62 -9.12 -33.33
CA ALA A 139 -5.94 -7.70 -33.34
C ALA A 139 -4.70 -6.85 -33.65
N ALA A 140 -4.88 -5.54 -33.82
CA ALA A 140 -3.77 -4.62 -34.06
C ALA A 140 -3.74 -3.48 -33.02
N VAL A 141 -2.55 -3.20 -32.48
CA VAL A 141 -2.28 -2.06 -31.60
C VAL A 141 -1.12 -1.26 -32.22
N ASP A 142 -1.34 0.01 -32.53
CA ASP A 142 -0.36 0.89 -33.18
C ASP A 142 0.27 0.30 -34.45
N GLY A 143 -0.55 -0.39 -35.27
CA GLY A 143 -0.11 -1.05 -36.50
C GLY A 143 0.68 -2.34 -36.31
N LYS A 144 0.88 -2.80 -35.07
CA LYS A 144 1.47 -4.12 -34.75
C LYS A 144 0.38 -5.14 -34.53
N GLU A 145 0.50 -6.27 -35.22
CA GLU A 145 -0.42 -7.39 -35.10
C GLU A 145 -0.12 -8.20 -33.82
N ILE A 146 -1.13 -8.38 -32.98
CA ILE A 146 -1.09 -9.14 -31.73
C ILE A 146 -1.90 -10.43 -31.95
N LYS A 147 -1.26 -11.58 -31.69
CA LYS A 147 -1.80 -12.94 -31.94
C LYS A 147 -1.83 -13.83 -30.71
N GLN A 148 -1.53 -13.25 -29.55
CA GLN A 148 -1.40 -14.01 -28.31
C GLN A 148 -1.72 -13.12 -27.11
N THR A 149 -2.14 -13.76 -26.02
CA THR A 149 -2.40 -13.12 -24.74
C THR A 149 -1.61 -13.82 -23.64
N TYR A 150 -0.90 -13.03 -22.82
CA TYR A 150 -0.26 -13.51 -21.60
C TYR A 150 -1.18 -13.25 -20.42
N PHE A 151 -2.03 -14.22 -20.08
CA PHE A 151 -2.90 -14.09 -18.91
C PHE A 151 -2.09 -14.26 -17.63
N THR A 152 -2.24 -13.32 -16.70
CA THR A 152 -1.62 -13.35 -15.36
C THR A 152 -2.59 -13.87 -14.30
N SER A 153 -3.88 -13.58 -14.46
CA SER A 153 -4.91 -14.12 -13.57
C SER A 153 -6.30 -14.13 -14.19
N ILE A 154 -7.18 -14.97 -13.62
CA ILE A 154 -8.63 -14.91 -13.81
C ILE A 154 -9.26 -15.03 -12.42
N SER A 155 -10.25 -14.21 -12.10
CA SER A 155 -11.05 -14.40 -10.89
C SER A 155 -12.53 -14.22 -11.18
N VAL A 156 -13.36 -14.93 -10.41
CA VAL A 156 -14.82 -14.91 -10.50
C VAL A 156 -15.37 -14.62 -9.12
N SER A 157 -16.14 -13.55 -8.99
CA SER A 157 -16.80 -13.17 -7.73
C SER A 157 -18.26 -12.85 -7.98
N ASP A 158 -19.08 -12.89 -6.94
CA ASP A 158 -20.41 -12.28 -7.03
C ASP A 158 -20.23 -10.75 -7.14
N ALA A 159 -21.01 -10.09 -8.00
CA ALA A 159 -20.93 -8.64 -8.07
C ALA A 159 -21.39 -8.01 -6.78
N VAL A 160 -20.57 -7.11 -6.27
CA VAL A 160 -20.95 -6.23 -5.17
C VAL A 160 -21.24 -4.86 -5.75
N ALA A 161 -22.31 -4.24 -5.25
CA ALA A 161 -22.60 -2.85 -5.58
C ALA A 161 -21.41 -1.96 -5.14
N TYR A 162 -21.13 -0.92 -5.91
CA TYR A 162 -20.10 0.04 -5.55
C TYR A 162 -20.35 0.61 -4.15
N GLN A 163 -19.33 0.54 -3.31
CA GLN A 163 -19.28 1.19 -2.01
C GLN A 163 -18.06 2.12 -2.01
N PRO A 164 -18.24 3.42 -1.76
CA PRO A 164 -17.12 4.35 -1.76
C PRO A 164 -16.15 4.10 -0.60
N GLN A 165 -16.60 3.43 0.46
CA GLN A 165 -15.82 3.15 1.66
C GLN A 165 -16.02 1.72 2.15
N LEU A 166 -14.93 1.10 2.58
CA LEU A 166 -14.88 -0.19 3.28
C LEU A 166 -14.17 0.02 4.62
N TYR A 167 -14.61 -0.66 5.68
CA TYR A 167 -14.09 -0.45 7.03
C TYR A 167 -13.35 -1.70 7.55
N VAL A 168 -12.11 -1.50 7.99
CA VAL A 168 -11.22 -2.53 8.52
C VAL A 168 -10.94 -2.29 10.00
N GLY A 169 -11.07 -3.33 10.81
CA GLY A 169 -10.79 -3.27 12.25
C GLY A 169 -11.35 -4.46 13.00
N ALA A 170 -10.97 -4.62 14.27
CA ALA A 170 -11.34 -5.77 15.09
C ALA A 170 -12.87 -5.98 15.19
N ASP A 171 -13.66 -4.91 15.16
CA ASP A 171 -15.13 -4.91 15.23
C ASP A 171 -15.82 -4.52 13.90
N LYS A 172 -15.07 -4.31 12.81
CA LYS A 172 -15.61 -3.88 11.51
C LYS A 172 -16.03 -5.04 10.60
N GLU A 173 -16.59 -4.69 9.44
CA GLU A 173 -16.96 -5.63 8.37
C GLU A 173 -15.78 -6.52 7.97
N PHE A 174 -14.61 -5.91 7.77
CA PHE A 174 -13.38 -6.62 7.43
C PHE A 174 -12.44 -6.62 8.64
N LYS A 175 -11.84 -7.78 8.90
CA LYS A 175 -10.83 -7.92 9.96
C LYS A 175 -9.42 -7.66 9.44
N THR A 176 -9.22 -7.82 8.13
CA THR A 176 -7.93 -7.67 7.45
C THR A 176 -8.05 -6.70 6.29
N ILE A 177 -6.93 -6.08 5.92
CA ILE A 177 -6.87 -5.18 4.77
C ILE A 177 -6.98 -6.00 3.47
N ASN A 178 -6.41 -7.20 3.43
CA ASN A 178 -6.53 -8.11 2.28
C ASN A 178 -7.99 -8.49 1.97
N ASP A 179 -8.84 -8.70 2.98
CA ASP A 179 -10.27 -8.99 2.75
C ASP A 179 -11.01 -7.79 2.16
N ALA A 180 -10.68 -6.57 2.62
CA ALA A 180 -11.24 -5.34 2.07
C ALA A 180 -10.78 -5.09 0.62
N LEU A 181 -9.51 -5.35 0.30
CA LEU A 181 -9.00 -5.29 -1.07
C LEU A 181 -9.69 -6.30 -1.98
N THR A 182 -9.90 -7.52 -1.49
CA THR A 182 -10.68 -8.56 -2.19
C THR A 182 -12.11 -8.09 -2.46
N ARG A 183 -12.75 -7.41 -1.49
CA ARG A 183 -14.07 -6.80 -1.69
C ARG A 183 -14.04 -5.69 -2.74
N ALA A 184 -13.03 -4.81 -2.71
CA ALA A 184 -12.89 -3.72 -3.68
C ALA A 184 -12.73 -4.24 -5.12
N ALA A 185 -12.00 -5.35 -5.30
CA ALA A 185 -11.85 -6.03 -6.59
C ALA A 185 -13.18 -6.61 -7.13
N ALA A 186 -14.13 -6.92 -6.24
CA ALA A 186 -15.44 -7.47 -6.57
C ALA A 186 -16.53 -6.42 -6.83
N MET A 187 -16.19 -5.11 -6.82
CA MET A 187 -17.15 -4.04 -7.08
C MET A 187 -17.32 -3.76 -8.57
N GLN A 188 -18.58 -3.55 -8.98
CA GLN A 188 -18.89 -2.93 -10.27
C GLN A 188 -18.70 -1.42 -10.15
N ARG A 189 -17.63 -0.89 -10.75
CA ARG A 189 -17.33 0.54 -10.69
C ARG A 189 -16.65 1.04 -11.96
N THR A 190 -16.84 2.31 -12.27
CA THR A 190 -16.10 2.98 -13.35
C THR A 190 -14.65 3.20 -12.93
N LYS A 191 -13.76 3.41 -13.90
CA LYS A 191 -12.34 3.68 -13.63
C LYS A 191 -12.13 4.89 -12.71
N ASP A 192 -13.03 5.87 -12.72
CA ASP A 192 -12.91 7.11 -11.93
C ASP A 192 -13.49 6.99 -10.51
N GLN A 193 -14.20 5.90 -10.21
CA GLN A 193 -14.79 5.66 -8.90
C GLN A 193 -13.75 5.09 -7.93
N ARG A 194 -13.37 5.87 -6.92
CA ARG A 194 -12.41 5.49 -5.88
C ARG A 194 -13.06 4.70 -4.74
N VAL A 195 -12.35 3.70 -4.22
CA VAL A 195 -12.74 2.97 -3.00
C VAL A 195 -11.75 3.30 -1.89
N GLU A 196 -12.23 3.85 -0.78
CA GLU A 196 -11.43 4.10 0.42
C GLU A 196 -11.55 2.94 1.39
N ILE A 197 -10.43 2.33 1.74
CA ILE A 197 -10.33 1.35 2.82
C ILE A 197 -9.95 2.14 4.06
N VAL A 198 -10.92 2.35 4.94
CA VAL A 198 -10.81 3.10 6.20
C VAL A 198 -10.43 2.13 7.30
N ILE A 199 -9.25 2.31 7.88
CA ILE A 199 -8.59 1.32 8.73
C ILE A 199 -8.50 1.87 10.16
N ASP A 200 -9.10 1.16 11.11
CA ASP A 200 -8.96 1.49 12.52
C ASP A 200 -7.50 1.37 12.98
N PRO A 201 -7.01 2.25 13.87
CA PRO A 201 -5.68 2.16 14.45
C PRO A 201 -5.34 0.75 14.96
N GLY A 202 -4.13 0.27 14.64
CA GLY A 202 -3.70 -1.08 14.96
C GLY A 202 -2.42 -1.50 14.26
N ASN A 203 -1.87 -2.64 14.70
CA ASN A 203 -0.72 -3.29 14.08
C ASN A 203 -1.19 -4.46 13.20
N TYR A 204 -1.12 -4.26 11.88
CA TYR A 204 -1.55 -5.22 10.86
C TYR A 204 -0.31 -5.92 10.29
N GLU A 205 -0.03 -7.13 10.78
CA GLU A 205 1.06 -7.96 10.23
C GLU A 205 0.64 -8.62 8.89
N GLU A 206 0.40 -7.82 7.87
CA GLU A 206 -0.08 -8.26 6.54
C GLU A 206 0.90 -7.88 5.44
N MET A 207 1.06 -8.78 4.46
CA MET A 207 1.63 -8.40 3.16
C MET A 207 0.49 -8.06 2.22
N LEU A 208 0.59 -6.95 1.50
CA LEU A 208 -0.47 -6.45 0.63
C LEU A 208 -0.01 -6.37 -0.83
N VAL A 209 -0.93 -6.69 -1.74
CA VAL A 209 -0.79 -6.39 -3.17
C VAL A 209 -1.97 -5.52 -3.56
N ILE A 210 -1.70 -4.27 -3.98
CA ILE A 210 -2.72 -3.32 -4.43
C ILE A 210 -2.77 -3.35 -5.95
N ASP A 211 -3.58 -4.26 -6.49
CA ASP A 211 -3.78 -4.51 -7.92
C ASP A 211 -5.13 -3.99 -8.45
N VAL A 212 -5.84 -3.24 -7.60
CA VAL A 212 -7.13 -2.62 -7.88
C VAL A 212 -6.94 -1.10 -8.05
N PRO A 213 -7.21 -0.50 -9.23
CA PRO A 213 -6.98 0.93 -9.49
C PRO A 213 -7.79 1.86 -8.57
N ASN A 214 -7.30 3.06 -8.30
CA ASN A 214 -8.05 4.07 -7.52
C ASN A 214 -8.56 3.54 -6.17
N VAL A 215 -7.72 2.81 -5.44
CA VAL A 215 -7.95 2.46 -4.04
C VAL A 215 -7.18 3.43 -3.14
N SER A 216 -7.76 3.77 -1.99
CA SER A 216 -7.07 4.48 -0.92
C SER A 216 -6.97 3.63 0.34
N LEU A 217 -5.86 3.72 1.07
CA LEU A 217 -5.80 3.31 2.48
C LEU A 217 -5.84 4.56 3.36
N VAL A 218 -6.78 4.63 4.30
CA VAL A 218 -7.01 5.83 5.11
C VAL A 218 -7.03 5.44 6.58
N ASN A 219 -6.25 6.12 7.40
CA ASN A 219 -6.33 5.97 8.85
C ASN A 219 -7.66 6.53 9.38
N ALA A 220 -8.46 5.68 10.04
CA ALA A 220 -9.78 6.06 10.53
C ALA A 220 -9.76 7.18 11.59
N ALA A 221 -8.60 7.43 12.22
CA ALA A 221 -8.43 8.53 13.17
C ALA A 221 -8.42 9.93 12.50
N GLY A 222 -8.30 10.01 11.17
CA GLY A 222 -8.36 11.28 10.42
C GLY A 222 -7.31 12.29 10.90
N SER A 223 -7.73 13.48 11.31
CA SER A 223 -6.82 14.53 11.80
C SER A 223 -6.08 14.15 13.09
N GLU A 224 -6.60 13.19 13.85
CA GLU A 224 -5.96 12.66 15.07
C GLU A 224 -5.02 11.49 14.77
N SER A 225 -4.83 11.15 13.49
CA SER A 225 -3.90 10.10 13.07
C SER A 225 -2.47 10.41 13.53
N SER A 226 -1.72 9.35 13.80
CA SER A 226 -0.37 9.42 14.32
C SER A 226 0.57 8.52 13.53
N LEU A 227 1.84 8.90 13.53
CA LEU A 227 2.97 8.10 13.01
C LEU A 227 3.94 7.73 14.13
N GLU A 228 3.51 7.82 15.39
CA GLU A 228 4.37 7.64 16.56
C GLU A 228 4.84 6.17 16.69
N ILE A 229 6.16 6.00 16.75
CA ILE A 229 6.83 4.72 16.95
C ILE A 229 7.53 4.77 18.31
N LYS A 230 7.55 3.66 19.04
CA LYS A 230 8.07 3.57 20.41
C LYS A 230 8.97 2.35 20.57
N ASN A 231 9.73 2.38 21.66
CA ASN A 231 10.43 1.20 22.17
C ASN A 231 11.35 0.56 21.11
N LYS A 232 12.20 1.40 20.52
CA LYS A 232 13.15 1.06 19.45
C LYS A 232 12.48 0.48 18.19
N GLY A 233 11.26 0.90 17.85
CA GLY A 233 10.54 0.41 16.67
C GLY A 233 9.49 -0.66 16.94
N VAL A 234 9.51 -1.28 18.12
CA VAL A 234 8.66 -2.45 18.42
C VAL A 234 7.19 -2.05 18.54
N ASP A 235 6.93 -1.01 19.33
CA ASP A 235 5.58 -0.61 19.71
C ASP A 235 5.15 0.64 18.91
N ILE A 236 3.84 0.85 18.78
CA ILE A 236 3.25 2.02 18.11
C ILE A 236 2.44 2.86 19.11
N GLY A 237 2.30 4.15 18.83
CA GLY A 237 1.45 5.06 19.59
C GLY A 237 -0.04 4.82 19.36
N GLU A 238 -0.87 5.60 20.05
CA GLU A 238 -2.30 5.67 19.78
C GLU A 238 -2.55 6.26 18.39
N ASN A 239 -3.68 5.91 17.78
CA ASN A 239 -4.10 6.39 16.46
C ASN A 239 -3.14 6.07 15.29
N VAL A 240 -2.22 5.12 15.47
CA VAL A 240 -1.33 4.63 14.42
C VAL A 240 -1.97 3.43 13.70
N VAL A 241 -1.97 3.45 12.37
CA VAL A 241 -2.17 2.26 11.54
C VAL A 241 -0.82 1.82 11.00
N ARG A 242 -0.30 0.67 11.45
CA ARG A 242 0.94 0.08 10.94
C ARG A 242 0.66 -1.17 10.14
N ILE A 243 1.21 -1.24 8.94
CA ILE A 243 1.20 -2.42 8.07
C ILE A 243 2.64 -2.94 8.00
N THR A 244 2.87 -4.17 8.45
CA THR A 244 4.23 -4.71 8.60
C THR A 244 4.36 -6.18 8.18
N SER A 245 5.56 -6.55 7.74
CA SER A 245 5.98 -7.95 7.51
C SER A 245 7.47 -8.11 7.84
N TYR A 246 7.98 -9.34 7.79
CA TYR A 246 9.34 -9.70 8.27
C TYR A 246 10.19 -10.42 7.22
N TYR A 247 9.79 -10.39 5.95
CA TYR A 247 10.57 -11.04 4.90
C TYR A 247 11.76 -10.17 4.48
N GLY A 248 12.91 -10.79 4.26
CA GLY A 248 14.16 -10.13 3.92
C GLY A 248 15.15 -11.06 3.21
N HIS A 249 16.16 -10.46 2.58
CA HIS A 249 17.18 -11.18 1.84
C HIS A 249 18.05 -12.06 2.76
N GLY A 250 18.50 -13.22 2.24
CA GLY A 250 19.41 -14.11 2.97
C GLY A 250 18.74 -15.19 3.82
N TYR A 251 17.41 -15.25 3.83
CA TYR A 251 16.62 -16.19 4.63
C TYR A 251 15.44 -16.77 3.83
N ASN A 252 15.07 -18.00 4.16
CA ASN A 252 13.86 -18.67 3.72
C ASN A 252 12.85 -18.75 4.86
N TYR A 253 11.58 -18.94 4.52
CA TYR A 253 10.45 -18.85 5.45
C TYR A 253 9.50 -20.01 5.19
N TYR A 254 9.05 -20.70 6.24
CA TYR A 254 8.11 -21.81 6.06
C TYR A 254 6.74 -21.31 5.59
N SER A 255 6.41 -20.05 5.86
CA SER A 255 5.17 -19.41 5.42
C SER A 255 5.22 -18.85 3.99
N MET A 256 6.36 -18.86 3.29
CA MET A 256 6.48 -18.19 2.00
C MET A 256 5.84 -19.00 0.87
N GLY A 257 4.78 -18.44 0.28
CA GLY A 257 4.13 -18.95 -0.93
C GLY A 257 4.96 -18.72 -2.20
N ASN A 258 4.50 -19.30 -3.31
CA ASN A 258 5.19 -19.17 -4.61
C ASN A 258 5.28 -17.72 -5.12
N ASP A 259 4.34 -16.86 -4.70
CA ASP A 259 4.25 -15.41 -4.91
C ASP A 259 5.06 -14.57 -3.92
N CYS A 260 5.87 -15.24 -3.10
CA CYS A 260 6.65 -14.64 -2.03
C CYS A 260 5.80 -13.89 -0.99
N LYS A 261 4.54 -14.29 -0.78
CA LYS A 261 3.66 -13.75 0.26
C LYS A 261 3.49 -14.74 1.42
N TYR A 262 2.97 -14.26 2.53
CA TYR A 262 2.67 -15.09 3.70
C TYR A 262 1.42 -15.96 3.48
N ASP A 263 1.52 -17.25 3.77
CA ASP A 263 0.41 -18.20 3.78
C ASP A 263 0.43 -19.04 5.07
N ALA A 264 -0.64 -18.93 5.87
CA ALA A 264 -0.77 -19.61 7.15
C ALA A 264 -0.99 -21.13 7.01
N ASP A 265 -1.73 -21.56 5.98
CA ASP A 265 -1.95 -22.98 5.70
C ASP A 265 -0.64 -23.63 5.23
N LEU A 266 0.15 -22.91 4.43
CA LEU A 266 1.47 -23.34 4.01
C LEU A 266 2.45 -23.43 5.19
N LEU A 267 2.46 -22.43 6.07
CA LEU A 267 3.25 -22.47 7.30
C LEU A 267 2.96 -23.71 8.13
N ALA A 268 1.67 -23.98 8.38
CA ALA A 268 1.23 -25.15 9.14
C ALA A 268 1.68 -26.46 8.47
N ALA A 269 1.49 -26.56 7.16
CA ALA A 269 1.88 -27.75 6.40
C ALA A 269 3.41 -27.97 6.39
N ASN A 270 4.19 -26.91 6.15
CA ASN A 270 5.65 -26.98 6.14
C ASN A 270 6.23 -27.32 7.51
N LYS A 271 5.64 -26.80 8.60
CA LYS A 271 6.00 -27.18 9.98
C LYS A 271 5.80 -28.67 10.23
N GLU A 272 4.65 -29.21 9.82
CA GLU A 272 4.39 -30.64 9.99
C GLU A 272 5.28 -31.51 9.09
N ASN A 273 5.55 -31.05 7.87
CA ASN A 273 6.46 -31.70 6.95
C ASN A 273 7.89 -31.72 7.50
N GLY A 274 8.33 -30.63 8.12
CA GLY A 274 9.69 -30.41 8.60
C GLY A 274 10.62 -29.80 7.55
N TYR A 275 10.08 -29.27 6.44
CA TYR A 275 10.86 -28.62 5.39
C TYR A 275 10.03 -27.53 4.69
N LEU A 276 10.71 -26.50 4.16
CA LEU A 276 10.13 -25.45 3.33
C LEU A 276 9.91 -25.92 1.88
N THR A 277 8.89 -25.39 1.22
CA THR A 277 8.57 -25.68 -0.19
C THR A 277 9.05 -24.60 -1.15
N LYS A 278 9.25 -23.36 -0.68
CA LYS A 278 9.70 -22.22 -1.49
C LYS A 278 11.01 -21.67 -0.97
N LYS A 279 12.02 -21.62 -1.83
CA LYS A 279 13.23 -20.82 -1.58
C LYS A 279 12.93 -19.35 -1.88
N ASN A 280 13.31 -18.47 -0.97
CA ASN A 280 13.21 -17.03 -1.16
C ASN A 280 14.13 -16.62 -2.33
N PRO A 281 13.63 -15.90 -3.35
CA PRO A 281 14.48 -15.39 -4.42
C PRO A 281 15.40 -14.23 -3.98
N GLY A 282 15.16 -13.65 -2.80
CA GLY A 282 15.98 -12.59 -2.23
C GLY A 282 15.61 -11.20 -2.74
N SER A 283 16.60 -10.50 -3.30
CA SER A 283 16.46 -9.13 -3.79
C SER A 283 16.03 -9.10 -5.24
N GLY A 284 15.26 -8.09 -5.64
CA GLY A 284 14.73 -7.96 -7.00
C GLY A 284 13.26 -8.32 -7.09
N SER A 285 12.76 -8.49 -8.32
CA SER A 285 11.32 -8.62 -8.63
C SER A 285 10.84 -10.06 -8.89
N THR A 286 11.73 -11.05 -8.79
CA THR A 286 11.39 -12.47 -9.05
C THR A 286 10.18 -12.89 -8.22
N ASP A 287 9.23 -13.55 -8.90
CA ASP A 287 7.98 -14.06 -8.34
C ASP A 287 7.15 -13.03 -7.56
N GLY A 288 7.30 -11.74 -7.90
CA GLY A 288 6.60 -10.65 -7.23
C GLY A 288 7.12 -10.33 -5.83
N SER A 289 8.35 -10.72 -5.50
CA SER A 289 8.98 -10.44 -4.20
C SER A 289 9.23 -8.94 -3.98
N TYR A 290 9.79 -8.26 -4.99
CA TYR A 290 10.20 -6.84 -4.91
C TYR A 290 11.00 -6.53 -3.65
N TRP A 291 12.15 -7.19 -3.48
CA TRP A 291 12.99 -7.08 -2.28
C TRP A 291 12.24 -7.43 -1.00
N ASN A 292 11.36 -8.42 -1.07
CA ASN A 292 10.52 -8.88 0.04
C ASN A 292 9.56 -7.80 0.56
N ALA A 293 9.01 -6.98 -0.34
CA ALA A 293 8.17 -5.86 0.00
C ALA A 293 6.98 -6.27 0.88
N THR A 294 6.77 -5.56 2.00
CA THR A 294 5.54 -5.69 2.80
C THR A 294 4.32 -5.31 1.96
N VAL A 295 4.39 -4.19 1.24
CA VAL A 295 3.31 -3.73 0.36
C VAL A 295 3.82 -3.55 -1.07
N VAL A 296 3.10 -4.10 -2.04
CA VAL A 296 3.32 -3.88 -3.48
C VAL A 296 2.13 -3.14 -4.06
N VAL A 297 2.35 -1.93 -4.56
CA VAL A 297 1.32 -1.12 -5.23
C VAL A 297 1.49 -1.28 -6.74
N SER A 298 0.69 -2.15 -7.35
CA SER A 298 0.77 -2.42 -8.79
C SER A 298 -0.25 -1.66 -9.63
N ALA A 299 -1.35 -1.21 -9.03
CA ALA A 299 -2.39 -0.47 -9.74
C ALA A 299 -2.18 1.05 -9.72
N GLU A 300 -2.69 1.70 -10.75
CA GLU A 300 -2.64 3.16 -10.87
C GLU A 300 -3.56 3.89 -9.87
N GLY A 301 -3.18 5.13 -9.55
CA GLY A 301 -4.01 6.03 -8.75
C GLY A 301 -4.17 5.60 -7.29
N PHE A 302 -3.26 4.78 -6.77
CA PHE A 302 -3.26 4.44 -5.35
C PHE A 302 -3.07 5.68 -4.47
N LYS A 303 -3.76 5.74 -3.33
CA LYS A 303 -3.53 6.77 -2.32
C LYS A 303 -3.35 6.17 -0.92
N ALA A 304 -2.57 6.80 -0.07
CA ALA A 304 -2.50 6.47 1.35
C ALA A 304 -2.45 7.74 2.21
N ASP A 305 -3.18 7.72 3.33
CA ASP A 305 -3.26 8.83 4.28
C ASP A 305 -3.09 8.33 5.73
N GLY A 306 -2.06 8.83 6.41
CA GLY A 306 -1.83 8.52 7.84
C GLY A 306 -1.38 7.09 8.14
N ILE A 307 -0.73 6.41 7.18
CA ILE A 307 -0.35 4.99 7.29
C ILE A 307 1.16 4.84 7.54
N VAL A 308 1.53 3.92 8.43
CA VAL A 308 2.90 3.45 8.61
C VAL A 308 3.09 2.15 7.81
N PHE A 309 3.97 2.17 6.81
CA PHE A 309 4.44 1.00 6.06
C PHE A 309 5.80 0.57 6.60
N GLU A 310 5.91 -0.67 7.08
CA GLU A 310 7.13 -1.17 7.73
C GLU A 310 7.55 -2.52 7.13
N ASN A 311 8.86 -2.73 7.03
CA ASN A 311 9.43 -4.07 7.02
C ASN A 311 10.25 -4.28 8.30
N SER A 312 9.72 -5.09 9.20
CA SER A 312 10.25 -5.38 10.53
C SER A 312 11.52 -6.22 10.51
N PHE A 313 11.89 -6.84 9.37
CA PHE A 313 13.03 -7.75 9.26
C PHE A 313 14.35 -7.19 9.83
N ASN A 314 14.58 -5.88 9.69
CA ASN A 314 15.76 -5.19 10.22
C ASN A 314 15.47 -4.33 11.46
N GLN A 315 14.26 -4.40 12.02
CA GLN A 315 13.79 -3.60 13.15
C GLN A 315 13.63 -4.44 14.41
N TYR A 316 12.86 -5.52 14.35
CA TYR A 316 12.59 -6.39 15.49
C TYR A 316 12.01 -7.71 14.99
N ILE A 317 12.09 -8.75 15.82
CA ILE A 317 11.38 -10.01 15.54
C ILE A 317 9.89 -9.80 15.78
N SER A 318 9.05 -9.82 14.73
CA SER A 318 7.59 -9.69 14.88
C SER A 318 6.96 -10.92 15.54
N GLU A 319 5.68 -10.83 15.96
CA GLU A 319 5.00 -12.01 16.49
C GLU A 319 4.81 -13.08 15.41
N LYS A 320 4.54 -12.70 14.15
CA LYS A 320 4.52 -13.67 13.05
C LYS A 320 5.89 -14.26 12.74
N GLU A 321 6.98 -13.49 12.79
CA GLU A 321 8.34 -14.02 12.58
C GLU A 321 8.69 -15.06 13.66
N ALA A 322 8.44 -14.74 14.93
CA ALA A 322 8.68 -15.66 16.05
C ALA A 322 7.86 -16.95 15.94
N ASN A 323 6.71 -16.90 15.27
CA ASN A 323 5.85 -18.04 15.00
C ASN A 323 6.13 -18.71 13.65
N ASP A 324 7.07 -18.24 12.85
CA ASP A 324 7.53 -18.91 11.63
C ASP A 324 8.74 -19.82 11.93
N ILE A 325 9.18 -20.58 10.94
CA ILE A 325 10.51 -21.19 10.90
C ILE A 325 11.32 -20.45 9.84
N VAL A 326 12.16 -19.52 10.31
CA VAL A 326 13.09 -18.75 9.47
C VAL A 326 14.39 -19.53 9.34
N VAL A 327 14.78 -19.83 8.10
CA VAL A 327 15.96 -20.64 7.77
C VAL A 327 16.97 -19.78 7.04
N GLU A 328 18.15 -19.58 7.64
CA GLU A 328 19.27 -18.91 7.00
C GLU A 328 19.67 -19.62 5.69
N TRP A 329 20.03 -18.84 4.67
CA TRP A 329 20.62 -19.39 3.45
C TRP A 329 22.00 -20.00 3.69
N GLU A 330 22.27 -21.13 3.02
CA GLU A 330 23.60 -21.77 3.04
C GLU A 330 24.71 -20.85 2.52
N THR A 331 24.38 -19.89 1.64
CA THR A 331 25.31 -18.90 1.11
C THR A 331 24.64 -17.54 1.06
N GLY A 332 25.32 -16.52 1.58
CA GLY A 332 24.81 -15.14 1.62
C GLY A 332 23.90 -14.83 2.82
N GLY A 333 23.68 -15.78 3.73
CA GLY A 333 23.01 -15.55 5.01
C GLY A 333 23.80 -14.62 5.95
N LYS A 334 23.12 -14.15 7.01
CA LYS A 334 23.68 -13.22 8.01
C LYS A 334 23.84 -13.83 9.41
N GLY A 335 23.75 -15.14 9.52
CA GLY A 335 23.78 -15.90 10.77
C GLY A 335 22.39 -16.28 11.29
N THR A 336 22.36 -17.05 12.37
CA THR A 336 21.13 -17.44 13.03
C THR A 336 20.42 -16.21 13.62
N ARG A 337 19.14 -16.05 13.27
CA ARG A 337 18.27 -14.99 13.80
C ARG A 337 17.66 -15.42 15.14
N SER A 338 17.31 -14.43 15.96
CA SER A 338 16.53 -14.65 17.18
C SER A 338 15.13 -15.12 16.83
N THR A 339 14.56 -16.01 17.65
CA THR A 339 13.17 -16.44 17.57
C THR A 339 12.30 -15.80 18.66
N THR A 340 12.85 -14.85 19.41
CA THR A 340 12.14 -14.20 20.51
C THR A 340 11.42 -12.97 19.99
N ALA A 341 10.09 -12.96 20.05
CA ALA A 341 9.29 -11.80 19.66
C ALA A 341 9.77 -10.54 20.38
N LYS A 342 9.74 -9.41 19.66
CA LYS A 342 10.19 -8.08 20.09
C LYS A 342 11.71 -7.92 20.27
N ASP A 343 12.51 -8.92 19.94
CA ASP A 343 13.97 -8.79 20.01
C ASP A 343 14.49 -7.80 18.96
N THR A 344 15.17 -6.75 19.40
CA THR A 344 15.72 -5.68 18.56
C THR A 344 17.19 -5.90 18.19
N SER A 345 17.80 -7.03 18.57
CA SER A 345 19.20 -7.33 18.23
C SER A 345 19.43 -7.43 16.71
N VAL A 346 18.38 -7.72 15.94
CA VAL A 346 18.39 -7.73 14.46
C VAL A 346 18.62 -6.35 13.84
N GLN A 347 18.54 -5.26 14.62
CA GLN A 347 18.93 -3.92 14.15
C GLN A 347 20.45 -3.79 14.02
N GLY A 348 21.25 -4.67 14.63
CA GLY A 348 22.69 -4.65 14.49
C GLY A 348 23.13 -4.83 13.05
N ARG A 349 24.14 -4.07 12.59
CA ARG A 349 24.63 -4.06 11.20
C ARG A 349 24.93 -5.46 10.64
N SER A 350 25.29 -6.42 11.48
CA SER A 350 25.55 -7.81 11.09
C SER A 350 24.33 -8.52 10.50
N PHE A 351 23.11 -8.17 10.92
CA PHE A 351 21.87 -8.78 10.46
C PHE A 351 21.17 -7.99 9.35
N VAL A 352 21.57 -6.73 9.14
CA VAL A 352 20.94 -5.86 8.15
C VAL A 352 21.13 -6.38 6.73
N GLU A 353 20.01 -6.58 6.05
CA GLU A 353 19.90 -6.92 4.65
C GLU A 353 18.72 -6.22 3.97
N ARG A 354 18.66 -6.32 2.65
CA ARG A 354 17.60 -5.73 1.82
C ARG A 354 16.23 -6.29 2.20
N ALA A 355 15.33 -5.38 2.57
CA ALA A 355 13.97 -5.70 2.96
C ALA A 355 13.07 -4.45 2.78
N ALA A 356 12.27 -4.44 1.72
CA ALA A 356 11.46 -3.29 1.37
C ALA A 356 10.19 -3.18 2.22
N ALA A 357 9.86 -1.97 2.64
CA ALA A 357 8.56 -1.67 3.25
C ALA A 357 7.50 -1.49 2.17
N LEU A 358 7.86 -0.82 1.06
CA LEU A 358 6.94 -0.51 -0.03
C LEU A 358 7.65 -0.62 -1.39
N ALA A 359 6.95 -1.23 -2.36
CA ALA A 359 7.30 -1.21 -3.77
C ALA A 359 6.17 -0.59 -4.60
N VAL A 360 6.46 0.48 -5.35
CA VAL A 360 5.50 1.19 -6.20
C VAL A 360 5.76 0.86 -7.67
N LEU A 361 4.77 0.26 -8.33
CA LEU A 361 4.80 -0.15 -9.74
C LEU A 361 3.66 0.47 -10.56
N GLY A 362 2.58 0.92 -9.90
CA GLY A 362 1.48 1.64 -10.53
C GLY A 362 1.75 3.13 -10.62
N ASP A 363 1.29 3.77 -11.71
CA ASP A 363 1.46 5.21 -11.90
C ASP A 363 0.57 6.04 -10.97
N ASN A 364 1.01 7.26 -10.67
CA ASN A 364 0.25 8.28 -9.93
C ASN A 364 -0.14 7.84 -8.51
N ALA A 365 0.78 7.19 -7.80
CA ALA A 365 0.62 6.87 -6.38
C ALA A 365 0.89 8.11 -5.51
N VAL A 366 -0.02 8.41 -4.57
CA VAL A 366 0.09 9.57 -3.68
C VAL A 366 0.04 9.14 -2.22
N PHE A 367 1.02 9.57 -1.43
CA PHE A 367 1.13 9.29 -0.01
C PHE A 367 1.13 10.62 0.74
N THR A 368 0.21 10.77 1.70
CA THR A 368 0.10 11.99 2.52
C THR A 368 0.25 11.59 3.99
N GLY A 369 1.14 12.27 4.71
CA GLY A 369 1.32 12.03 6.14
C GLY A 369 1.62 10.57 6.48
N CYS A 370 2.35 9.86 5.62
CA CYS A 370 2.69 8.45 5.81
C CYS A 370 4.10 8.29 6.37
N LYS A 371 4.40 7.14 6.96
CA LYS A 371 5.77 6.78 7.40
C LYS A 371 6.22 5.48 6.76
N PHE A 372 7.46 5.42 6.27
CA PHE A 372 8.08 4.25 5.66
C PHE A 372 9.28 3.81 6.49
N ILE A 373 9.24 2.59 7.03
CA ILE A 373 10.22 2.09 7.99
C ILE A 373 10.95 0.87 7.43
N GLY A 374 12.25 1.01 7.24
CA GLY A 374 13.16 -0.06 6.86
C GLY A 374 14.60 0.27 7.26
N ARG A 375 15.56 -0.47 6.70
CA ARG A 375 17.01 -0.19 6.86
C ARG A 375 17.66 -0.15 5.49
N GLN A 376 17.90 -1.29 4.86
CA GLN A 376 18.39 -1.33 3.48
C GLN A 376 17.23 -1.53 2.51
N ASP A 377 17.17 -0.73 1.45
CA ASP A 377 16.18 -0.79 0.38
C ASP A 377 14.72 -0.57 0.86
N THR A 378 14.46 0.44 1.70
CA THR A 378 13.14 0.69 2.32
C THR A 378 12.01 0.95 1.29
N LEU A 379 12.23 1.85 0.33
CA LEU A 379 11.20 2.36 -0.58
C LEU A 379 11.65 2.24 -2.04
N TYR A 380 11.03 1.31 -2.76
CA TYR A 380 11.27 1.06 -4.18
C TYR A 380 10.23 1.73 -5.08
N GLY A 381 10.66 2.33 -6.19
CA GLY A 381 9.79 2.75 -7.28
C GLY A 381 10.27 2.25 -8.64
N ALA A 382 9.37 1.65 -9.42
CA ALA A 382 9.67 1.13 -10.75
C ALA A 382 9.96 2.24 -11.78
N THR A 383 10.63 1.88 -12.87
CA THR A 383 10.83 2.79 -14.01
C THR A 383 9.51 3.09 -14.71
N GLY A 384 9.32 4.35 -15.14
CA GLY A 384 8.20 4.75 -15.99
C GLY A 384 6.92 5.13 -15.24
N ILE A 385 6.99 5.25 -13.91
CA ILE A 385 5.88 5.70 -13.07
C ILE A 385 6.23 6.99 -12.33
N SER A 386 5.19 7.69 -11.89
CA SER A 386 5.28 8.87 -11.04
C SER A 386 4.66 8.62 -9.66
N ALA A 387 5.32 9.08 -8.60
CA ALA A 387 4.80 9.02 -7.23
C ALA A 387 5.02 10.35 -6.47
N MET A 388 4.07 10.69 -5.60
CA MET A 388 4.12 11.88 -4.74
C MET A 388 4.10 11.46 -3.27
N PHE A 389 5.07 11.94 -2.51
CA PHE A 389 5.18 11.76 -1.07
C PHE A 389 5.07 13.14 -0.41
N ASN A 390 3.92 13.41 0.19
CA ASN A 390 3.58 14.69 0.81
C ASN A 390 3.67 14.56 2.33
N GLN A 391 4.54 15.35 2.97
CA GLN A 391 4.70 15.40 4.42
C GLN A 391 4.92 14.01 5.05
N CYS A 392 5.68 13.16 4.38
CA CYS A 392 5.95 11.80 4.83
C CYS A 392 7.28 11.69 5.61
N ASP A 393 7.40 10.64 6.41
CA ASP A 393 8.64 10.23 7.06
C ASP A 393 9.23 9.00 6.35
N VAL A 394 10.49 9.04 5.94
CA VAL A 394 11.18 7.88 5.33
C VAL A 394 12.42 7.55 6.15
N LEU A 395 12.44 6.37 6.79
CA LEU A 395 13.55 5.88 7.60
C LEU A 395 14.36 4.81 6.84
N GLY A 396 15.69 4.93 6.87
CA GLY A 396 16.58 3.88 6.43
C GLY A 396 18.06 4.21 6.59
N ALA A 397 18.90 3.29 6.13
CA ALA A 397 20.35 3.44 6.05
C ALA A 397 20.80 3.35 4.59
N VAL A 398 20.95 2.14 4.06
CA VAL A 398 21.56 1.93 2.75
C VAL A 398 20.49 2.04 1.67
N ASP A 399 20.68 2.97 0.73
CA ASP A 399 19.91 3.08 -0.52
C ASP A 399 18.39 3.09 -0.29
N TYR A 400 17.94 3.79 0.76
CA TYR A 400 16.60 3.54 1.28
C TYR A 400 15.46 4.17 0.45
N ILE A 401 15.76 5.06 -0.50
CA ILE A 401 14.87 5.49 -1.58
C ILE A 401 15.54 5.13 -2.90
N PHE A 402 14.99 4.19 -3.65
CA PHE A 402 15.68 3.62 -4.80
C PHE A 402 14.77 3.18 -5.96
N GLY A 403 15.39 2.97 -7.12
CA GLY A 403 14.73 2.54 -8.35
C GLY A 403 14.60 3.64 -9.41
N GLY A 404 13.72 3.42 -10.37
CA GLY A 404 13.63 4.22 -11.61
C GLY A 404 12.44 5.18 -11.70
N MET A 405 11.66 5.36 -10.63
CA MET A 405 10.48 6.23 -10.65
C MET A 405 10.83 7.71 -10.83
N THR A 406 9.88 8.49 -11.34
CA THR A 406 9.85 9.94 -11.11
C THR A 406 9.17 10.18 -9.76
N ALA A 407 9.83 10.82 -8.81
CA ALA A 407 9.25 10.99 -7.49
C ALA A 407 9.45 12.38 -6.93
N VAL A 408 8.40 12.91 -6.31
CA VAL A 408 8.45 14.17 -5.55
C VAL A 408 8.23 13.86 -4.09
N PHE A 409 9.19 14.26 -3.26
CA PHE A 409 9.09 14.28 -1.80
C PHE A 409 8.93 15.73 -1.38
N TYR A 410 7.73 16.11 -0.98
CA TYR A 410 7.40 17.45 -0.56
C TYR A 410 7.33 17.51 0.97
N ARG A 411 8.20 18.33 1.58
CA ARG A 411 8.26 18.55 3.04
C ARG A 411 8.38 17.28 3.88
N CYS A 412 9.08 16.28 3.35
CA CYS A 412 9.28 14.99 4.00
C CYS A 412 10.43 15.04 5.02
N GLN A 413 10.38 14.14 6.01
CA GLN A 413 11.50 13.86 6.91
C GLN A 413 12.28 12.66 6.36
N LEU A 414 13.53 12.90 5.95
CA LEU A 414 14.46 11.90 5.43
C LEU A 414 15.38 11.47 6.58
N ARG A 415 15.05 10.35 7.23
CA ARG A 415 15.66 9.94 8.50
C ARG A 415 16.75 8.90 8.30
N LEU A 416 17.97 9.23 8.70
CA LEU A 416 19.08 8.28 8.75
C LEU A 416 18.94 7.36 9.98
N ASN A 417 18.98 6.05 9.76
CA ASN A 417 18.89 4.98 10.78
C ASN A 417 20.10 4.05 10.72
N THR A 418 21.23 4.47 11.30
CA THR A 418 22.48 3.70 11.36
C THR A 418 22.79 3.27 12.79
N SER A 419 23.49 2.15 12.93
CA SER A 419 24.10 1.70 14.18
C SER A 419 25.52 2.26 14.34
N GLU A 420 26.11 1.98 15.48
CA GLU A 420 27.46 2.39 15.86
C GLU A 420 28.55 1.70 15.04
N ALA A 421 28.24 0.61 14.32
CA ALA A 421 29.21 -0.11 13.52
C ALA A 421 29.73 0.75 12.35
N ASP A 422 31.05 1.00 12.26
CA ASP A 422 31.66 1.87 11.24
C ASP A 422 31.25 1.55 9.79
N SER A 423 30.95 0.28 9.49
CA SER A 423 30.50 -0.20 8.18
C SER A 423 29.02 0.07 7.85
N ASP A 424 28.27 0.69 8.76
CA ASP A 424 26.85 0.99 8.62
C ASP A 424 26.64 2.41 8.08
N VAL A 425 26.70 2.59 6.76
CA VAL A 425 26.65 3.90 6.12
C VAL A 425 25.26 4.18 5.57
N ALA A 426 24.79 5.44 5.69
CA ALA A 426 23.52 5.85 5.12
C ALA A 426 23.66 6.56 3.76
N TYR A 427 22.81 6.17 2.82
CA TYR A 427 22.60 6.81 1.52
C TYR A 427 21.09 7.02 1.35
N ILE A 428 20.66 8.28 1.30
CA ILE A 428 19.23 8.60 1.18
C ILE A 428 18.68 8.07 -0.14
N THR A 429 19.38 8.35 -1.25
CA THR A 429 18.91 7.99 -2.58
C THR A 429 19.86 7.04 -3.32
N ALA A 430 19.27 6.10 -4.05
CA ALA A 430 19.91 5.28 -5.08
C ALA A 430 19.07 5.28 -6.36
N ALA A 431 19.03 6.45 -6.99
CA ALA A 431 18.31 6.71 -8.23
C ALA A 431 18.82 5.83 -9.40
N GLN A 432 17.93 5.40 -10.29
CA GLN A 432 18.22 4.45 -11.37
C GLN A 432 17.51 4.81 -12.70
N GLN A 433 17.11 6.06 -12.89
CA GLN A 433 16.43 6.47 -14.13
C GLN A 433 17.36 6.24 -15.33
N SER A 434 16.82 5.66 -16.40
CA SER A 434 17.53 5.53 -17.68
C SER A 434 17.37 6.78 -18.57
N GLY A 435 16.52 7.71 -18.16
CA GLY A 435 16.17 8.97 -18.84
C GLY A 435 14.90 9.57 -18.22
N GLY A 436 14.56 10.80 -18.61
CA GLY A 436 13.44 11.53 -18.01
C GLY A 436 13.83 12.21 -16.69
N ARG A 437 12.82 12.58 -15.89
CA ARG A 437 13.02 13.19 -14.56
C ARG A 437 13.27 12.13 -13.50
N GLY A 438 14.05 12.49 -12.49
CA GLY A 438 14.35 11.62 -11.35
C GLY A 438 13.60 12.01 -10.08
N TYR A 439 14.33 12.13 -8.98
CA TYR A 439 13.78 12.47 -7.67
C TYR A 439 13.91 13.97 -7.37
N LEU A 440 12.85 14.55 -6.81
CA LEU A 440 12.86 15.90 -6.27
C LEU A 440 12.54 15.86 -4.77
N MET A 441 13.53 16.24 -3.95
CA MET A 441 13.40 16.45 -2.52
C MET A 441 13.14 17.94 -2.27
N TYR A 442 11.87 18.32 -2.23
CA TYR A 442 11.42 19.72 -2.16
C TYR A 442 11.08 20.12 -0.73
N GLU A 443 11.83 21.07 -0.16
CA GLU A 443 11.66 21.57 1.22
C GLU A 443 11.70 20.45 2.28
N CYS A 444 12.47 19.39 2.03
CA CYS A 444 12.62 18.27 2.96
C CYS A 444 13.57 18.58 4.11
N ASN A 445 13.52 17.77 5.16
CA ASN A 445 14.49 17.77 6.24
C ASN A 445 15.28 16.47 6.27
N VAL A 446 16.60 16.53 6.29
CA VAL A 446 17.45 15.38 6.63
C VAL A 446 17.60 15.34 8.14
N THR A 447 17.12 14.26 8.75
CA THR A 447 17.08 14.06 10.19
C THR A 447 17.63 12.68 10.54
N SER A 448 17.53 12.27 11.81
CA SER A 448 17.88 10.93 12.25
C SER A 448 16.76 10.27 13.05
N THR A 449 16.77 8.95 13.09
CA THR A 449 16.09 8.18 14.15
C THR A 449 16.52 8.66 15.53
N THR A 450 15.59 8.54 16.47
CA THR A 450 15.77 8.95 17.87
C THR A 450 16.14 7.73 18.73
N PRO A 451 17.31 7.74 19.40
CA PRO A 451 17.73 6.67 20.30
C PRO A 451 16.65 6.22 21.28
N GLY A 452 16.38 4.91 21.32
CA GLY A 452 15.38 4.31 22.21
C GLY A 452 13.92 4.41 21.75
N VAL A 453 13.63 5.21 20.71
CA VAL A 453 12.27 5.44 20.21
C VAL A 453 12.01 4.58 18.97
N ASP A 454 12.70 4.86 17.87
CA ASP A 454 12.55 4.18 16.58
C ASP A 454 13.85 3.47 16.14
N THR A 455 14.88 3.47 16.99
CA THR A 455 16.13 2.74 16.81
C THR A 455 16.69 2.24 18.14
N ALA A 456 17.40 1.12 18.10
CA ALA A 456 18.19 0.56 19.20
C ALA A 456 19.57 1.20 19.34
N SER A 457 19.99 2.03 18.37
CA SER A 457 21.20 2.85 18.47
C SER A 457 21.16 3.74 19.72
N GLN A 458 22.32 3.92 20.35
CA GLN A 458 22.53 4.80 21.49
C GLN A 458 22.63 6.28 21.08
N TYR A 459 22.90 6.54 19.81
CA TYR A 459 23.11 7.86 19.25
C TYR A 459 22.24 8.09 18.02
N ARG A 460 22.01 9.36 17.67
CA ARG A 460 21.60 9.72 16.31
C ARG A 460 22.64 9.19 15.33
N SER A 461 22.21 8.97 14.10
CA SER A 461 23.05 8.46 13.03
C SER A 461 24.28 9.33 12.81
N LYS A 462 25.39 8.66 12.51
CA LYS A 462 26.57 9.33 11.96
C LYS A 462 26.28 9.95 10.59
N PRO A 463 27.13 10.87 10.11
CA PRO A 463 26.89 11.51 8.83
C PRO A 463 26.82 10.52 7.67
N GLY A 464 25.77 10.65 6.86
CA GLY A 464 25.54 9.88 5.65
C GLY A 464 25.71 10.72 4.39
N TYR A 465 25.03 10.33 3.31
CA TYR A 465 25.07 11.00 2.02
C TYR A 465 23.66 11.24 1.48
N PHE A 466 23.48 12.32 0.72
CA PHE A 466 22.27 12.58 -0.07
C PHE A 466 21.96 11.42 -1.03
N GLY A 467 22.99 10.70 -1.46
CA GLY A 467 22.83 9.43 -2.15
C GLY A 467 24.06 9.01 -2.93
N ARG A 468 23.84 7.99 -3.74
CA ARG A 468 24.78 7.48 -4.74
C ARG A 468 24.04 7.00 -5.98
N PRO A 469 24.44 7.40 -7.20
CA PRO A 469 23.77 6.94 -8.42
C PRO A 469 23.81 5.42 -8.53
N TRP A 470 22.65 4.77 -8.72
CA TRP A 470 22.61 3.37 -9.10
C TRP A 470 22.87 3.21 -10.61
N ALA A 471 22.39 4.16 -11.41
CA ALA A 471 22.77 4.29 -12.81
C ALA A 471 23.69 5.51 -13.03
N ALA A 472 24.96 5.28 -13.38
CA ALA A 472 25.84 6.39 -13.75
C ALA A 472 25.29 7.17 -14.96
N ASN A 473 25.65 8.45 -15.05
CA ASN A 473 25.27 9.40 -16.09
C ASN A 473 23.78 9.80 -16.16
N THR A 474 22.85 8.92 -15.76
CA THR A 474 21.40 9.12 -15.99
C THR A 474 20.56 9.26 -14.72
N SER A 475 21.06 8.82 -13.57
CA SER A 475 20.36 9.06 -12.30
C SER A 475 20.19 10.56 -12.07
N GLU A 476 19.00 11.00 -11.66
CA GLU A 476 18.74 12.40 -11.32
C GLU A 476 18.13 12.52 -9.92
N VAL A 477 18.69 13.42 -9.11
CA VAL A 477 18.19 13.74 -7.78
C VAL A 477 18.43 15.22 -7.51
N VAL A 478 17.39 15.93 -7.07
CA VAL A 478 17.45 17.34 -6.70
C VAL A 478 17.09 17.50 -5.23
N PHE A 479 17.98 18.08 -4.43
CA PHE A 479 17.66 18.58 -3.09
C PHE A 479 17.42 20.09 -3.16
N TYR A 480 16.18 20.50 -2.94
CA TYR A 480 15.73 21.89 -3.04
C TYR A 480 15.30 22.42 -1.66
N ASN A 481 15.91 23.51 -1.20
CA ASN A 481 15.65 24.15 0.09
C ASN A 481 15.63 23.17 1.28
N THR A 482 16.52 22.18 1.24
CA THR A 482 16.56 21.11 2.25
C THR A 482 17.25 21.59 3.52
N THR A 483 16.69 21.29 4.69
CA THR A 483 17.35 21.52 5.98
C THR A 483 18.05 20.25 6.44
N VAL A 484 19.31 20.34 6.88
CA VAL A 484 20.08 19.22 7.38
C VAL A 484 20.34 19.41 8.88
N GLU A 485 19.84 18.47 9.70
CA GLU A 485 20.03 18.50 11.14
C GLU A 485 21.44 18.05 11.57
N THR A 486 21.73 18.21 12.85
CA THR A 486 22.98 17.78 13.47
C THR A 486 22.92 16.35 13.99
N THR A 487 24.08 15.76 14.25
CA THR A 487 24.23 14.48 14.94
C THR A 487 24.83 14.65 16.34
N ASP A 488 24.53 13.70 17.23
CA ASP A 488 25.22 13.48 18.51
C ASP A 488 26.04 12.18 18.49
N PHE A 489 26.26 11.60 17.30
CA PHE A 489 27.09 10.42 17.15
C PHE A 489 28.48 10.66 17.73
N LYS A 490 28.96 9.69 18.51
CA LYS A 490 30.21 9.79 19.27
C LYS A 490 31.38 10.29 18.42
N GLY A 491 31.98 11.40 18.83
CA GLY A 491 33.12 12.05 18.16
C GLY A 491 32.74 12.94 16.98
N GLN A 492 31.45 13.12 16.70
CA GLN A 492 30.89 13.97 15.65
C GLN A 492 29.76 14.86 16.19
N GLU A 493 29.75 15.14 17.49
CA GLU A 493 28.69 15.91 18.14
C GLU A 493 28.56 17.32 17.53
N GLY A 494 27.34 17.69 17.17
CA GLY A 494 27.02 18.98 16.54
C GLY A 494 27.38 19.08 15.05
N LYS A 495 27.94 18.02 14.44
CA LYS A 495 28.24 17.97 13.01
C LYS A 495 26.99 17.77 12.17
N SER A 496 27.05 18.15 10.90
CA SER A 496 25.98 17.87 9.93
C SER A 496 25.72 16.37 9.80
N LEU A 497 24.46 15.97 9.64
CA LEU A 497 24.08 14.60 9.28
C LEU A 497 24.49 14.18 7.86
N ILE A 498 24.98 15.12 7.04
CA ILE A 498 25.49 14.83 5.71
C ILE A 498 27.00 15.05 5.71
N ALA A 499 27.73 14.02 5.27
CA ALA A 499 29.17 14.08 5.13
C ALA A 499 29.58 15.22 4.18
N PRO A 500 30.77 15.84 4.34
CA PRO A 500 31.17 17.00 3.54
C PRO A 500 31.05 16.81 2.02
N ALA A 501 31.34 15.59 1.53
CA ALA A 501 31.21 15.24 0.12
C ALA A 501 29.78 15.32 -0.43
N GLY A 502 28.75 15.19 0.43
CA GLY A 502 27.33 15.19 0.05
C GLY A 502 26.88 13.93 -0.69
N TRP A 503 27.62 13.54 -1.73
CA TRP A 503 27.32 12.45 -2.65
C TRP A 503 28.46 11.45 -2.73
N ASN A 504 28.13 10.21 -3.08
CA ASN A 504 29.09 9.11 -3.19
C ASN A 504 28.91 8.37 -4.53
N ASN A 505 29.99 7.81 -5.10
CA ASN A 505 29.99 7.15 -6.41
C ASN A 505 30.29 5.64 -6.33
N THR A 506 30.22 5.04 -5.14
CA THR A 506 30.55 3.62 -4.89
C THR A 506 29.58 2.59 -5.46
N LEU A 507 28.44 3.01 -6.01
CA LEU A 507 27.43 2.11 -6.58
C LEU A 507 27.56 1.99 -8.10
N GLY A 508 26.81 2.79 -8.86
CA GLY A 508 26.84 2.77 -10.33
C GLY A 508 27.92 3.67 -10.95
N GLY A 509 28.49 4.59 -10.16
CA GLY A 509 29.44 5.59 -10.61
C GLY A 509 28.91 7.02 -10.38
N GLU A 510 29.33 7.95 -11.22
CA GLU A 510 28.99 9.38 -11.11
C GLU A 510 27.79 9.73 -12.00
N SER A 511 27.01 10.74 -11.60
CA SER A 511 25.98 11.34 -12.45
C SER A 511 26.04 12.87 -12.34
N PRO A 512 26.05 13.61 -13.47
CA PRO A 512 26.07 15.08 -13.47
C PRO A 512 24.72 15.70 -13.09
N MET A 513 23.72 14.88 -12.74
CA MET A 513 22.36 15.30 -12.41
C MET A 513 22.03 15.12 -10.91
N MET A 514 23.06 15.09 -10.06
CA MET A 514 22.89 15.27 -8.62
C MET A 514 22.98 16.76 -8.29
N TYR A 515 21.86 17.33 -7.86
CA TYR A 515 21.72 18.78 -7.66
C TYR A 515 21.38 19.12 -6.21
N GLU A 516 21.91 20.25 -5.75
CA GLU A 516 21.57 20.89 -4.48
C GLU A 516 21.28 22.38 -4.74
N TYR A 517 20.18 22.90 -4.19
CA TYR A 517 19.84 24.31 -4.19
C TYR A 517 19.33 24.72 -2.81
N GLY A 518 19.89 25.78 -2.22
CA GLY A 518 19.37 26.37 -0.99
C GLY A 518 19.44 25.48 0.26
N THR A 519 20.33 24.47 0.29
CA THR A 519 20.53 23.61 1.46
C THR A 519 20.94 24.43 2.69
N LYS A 520 20.30 24.17 3.84
CA LYS A 520 20.54 24.85 5.12
C LYS A 520 21.11 23.84 6.13
N GLU A 521 22.36 24.05 6.52
CA GLU A 521 23.08 23.20 7.49
C GLU A 521 22.87 23.74 8.91
N LEU A 522 22.12 23.04 9.77
CA LEU A 522 21.90 23.48 11.15
C LEU A 522 23.18 23.37 12.02
N SER A 523 24.18 22.63 11.57
CA SER A 523 25.51 22.61 12.20
C SER A 523 26.27 23.94 12.03
N GLY A 524 25.84 24.80 11.11
CA GLY A 524 26.57 26.00 10.70
C GLY A 524 27.80 25.72 9.83
N GLU A 525 28.04 24.46 9.44
CA GLU A 525 29.13 24.09 8.56
C GLU A 525 28.84 24.51 7.11
N ASN A 526 29.84 25.07 6.43
CA ASN A 526 29.77 25.34 4.99
C ASN A 526 30.57 24.28 4.23
N ASN A 527 29.86 23.27 3.74
CA ASN A 527 30.46 22.15 3.02
C ASN A 527 30.47 22.33 1.50
N SER A 528 30.05 23.49 0.96
CA SER A 528 29.90 23.71 -0.48
C SER A 528 31.16 23.43 -1.29
N ALA A 529 32.34 23.79 -0.78
CA ALA A 529 33.63 23.53 -1.43
C ALA A 529 34.12 22.07 -1.31
N SER A 530 33.50 21.28 -0.41
CA SER A 530 33.84 19.88 -0.15
C SER A 530 32.92 18.90 -0.87
N ARG A 531 31.82 19.37 -1.47
CA ARG A 531 30.90 18.54 -2.24
C ARG A 531 31.63 17.84 -3.38
N ALA A 532 31.15 16.64 -3.72
CA ALA A 532 31.69 15.87 -4.83
C ALA A 532 31.71 16.72 -6.11
N ALA A 533 32.85 16.75 -6.81
CA ALA A 533 33.07 17.65 -7.95
C ALA A 533 32.15 17.38 -9.16
N TRP A 534 31.52 16.21 -9.22
CA TRP A 534 30.56 15.80 -10.24
C TRP A 534 29.10 16.12 -9.86
N ALA A 535 28.82 16.52 -8.62
CA ALA A 535 27.53 17.06 -8.20
C ALA A 535 27.47 18.57 -8.45
N LYS A 536 26.26 19.13 -8.51
CA LYS A 536 26.03 20.53 -8.87
C LYS A 536 25.34 21.28 -7.72
N LEU A 537 26.06 22.23 -7.14
CA LEU A 537 25.48 23.25 -6.27
C LEU A 537 24.95 24.39 -7.15
N LEU A 538 23.65 24.58 -7.18
CA LEU A 538 22.98 25.52 -8.07
C LEU A 538 22.94 26.93 -7.45
N GLU A 539 23.19 27.96 -8.26
CA GLU A 539 23.09 29.37 -7.87
C GLU A 539 21.66 29.92 -7.99
N SER A 540 20.87 29.34 -8.89
CA SER A 540 19.46 29.67 -9.13
C SER A 540 18.63 28.38 -9.22
N PRO A 541 17.32 28.41 -8.97
CA PRO A 541 16.49 27.22 -8.86
C PRO A 541 16.08 26.63 -10.22
N VAL A 542 17.06 26.45 -11.11
CA VAL A 542 16.87 25.97 -12.48
C VAL A 542 17.87 24.87 -12.82
N ILE A 543 17.40 23.89 -13.59
CA ILE A 543 18.19 22.75 -14.11
C ILE A 543 18.14 22.73 -15.65
N ASP A 544 18.72 21.70 -16.26
CA ASP A 544 18.81 21.54 -17.72
C ASP A 544 19.45 22.76 -18.43
N ASP A 545 20.58 23.22 -17.88
CA ASP A 545 21.31 24.41 -18.32
C ASP A 545 20.46 25.70 -18.27
N GLY A 546 19.64 25.82 -17.23
CA GLY A 546 18.85 27.02 -16.93
C GLY A 546 17.49 27.09 -17.63
N LYS A 547 17.00 25.96 -18.17
CA LYS A 547 15.76 25.90 -18.96
C LYS A 547 14.54 25.45 -18.17
N THR A 548 14.75 24.68 -17.10
CA THR A 548 13.67 24.06 -16.33
C THR A 548 13.70 24.60 -14.91
N GLU A 549 12.66 25.31 -14.48
CA GLU A 549 12.49 25.69 -13.08
C GLU A 549 12.23 24.47 -12.20
N ILE A 550 12.80 24.47 -10.99
CA ILE A 550 12.58 23.41 -10.01
C ILE A 550 11.23 23.66 -9.32
N THR A 551 10.17 23.04 -9.84
CA THR A 551 8.82 23.07 -9.26
C THR A 551 8.28 21.65 -9.06
N LEU A 552 7.19 21.50 -8.31
CA LEU A 552 6.53 20.22 -8.15
C LEU A 552 5.99 19.73 -9.51
N GLY A 553 5.39 20.62 -10.29
CA GLY A 553 4.82 20.30 -11.61
C GLY A 553 5.86 19.94 -12.67
N ALA A 554 7.10 20.43 -12.57
CA ALA A 554 8.19 20.08 -13.49
C ALA A 554 8.61 18.60 -13.36
N PHE A 555 8.45 18.00 -12.17
CA PHE A 555 8.74 16.60 -11.90
C PHE A 555 7.47 15.75 -11.91
N TYR A 556 6.45 16.20 -11.18
CA TYR A 556 5.15 15.55 -11.03
C TYR A 556 4.11 16.27 -11.89
N ASN A 557 4.24 16.13 -13.21
CA ASN A 557 3.38 16.74 -14.24
C ASN A 557 1.97 16.14 -14.25
N LYS A 558 1.24 16.32 -13.14
CA LYS A 558 -0.13 15.86 -12.89
C LYS A 558 -0.96 17.05 -12.40
N THR A 559 -2.26 16.97 -12.63
CA THR A 559 -3.23 17.92 -12.08
C THR A 559 -3.25 17.82 -10.56
N ALA A 560 -3.53 18.94 -9.89
CA ALA A 560 -3.83 18.97 -8.48
C ALA A 560 -5.00 18.02 -8.17
N ASP A 561 -5.01 17.47 -6.95
CA ASP A 561 -6.04 16.59 -6.45
C ASP A 561 -7.24 17.39 -5.96
N TYR A 562 -8.32 17.33 -6.73
CA TYR A 562 -9.59 17.99 -6.42
C TYR A 562 -10.56 17.10 -5.63
N THR A 563 -10.16 15.90 -5.18
CA THR A 563 -11.07 14.95 -4.50
C THR A 563 -11.81 15.60 -3.32
N ASN A 564 -11.11 16.33 -2.46
CA ASN A 564 -11.72 17.02 -1.31
C ASN A 564 -12.68 18.14 -1.74
N VAL A 565 -12.32 18.89 -2.80
CA VAL A 565 -13.20 19.92 -3.38
C VAL A 565 -14.45 19.27 -3.95
N ASP A 566 -14.32 18.23 -4.76
CA ASP A 566 -15.46 17.54 -5.38
C ASP A 566 -16.37 16.90 -4.32
N ASN A 567 -15.82 16.34 -3.24
CA ASN A 567 -16.59 15.84 -2.10
C ASN A 567 -17.31 16.96 -1.34
N ALA A 568 -16.64 18.09 -1.08
CA ALA A 568 -17.25 19.25 -0.44
C ALA A 568 -18.37 19.85 -1.31
N VAL A 569 -18.18 19.92 -2.63
CA VAL A 569 -19.19 20.35 -3.61
C VAL A 569 -20.38 19.38 -3.61
N LYS A 570 -20.15 18.06 -3.66
CA LYS A 570 -21.22 17.07 -3.57
C LYS A 570 -22.01 17.22 -2.26
N LYS A 571 -21.32 17.43 -1.14
CA LYS A 571 -21.96 17.67 0.17
C LYS A 571 -22.82 18.93 0.16
N ALA A 572 -22.32 20.02 -0.42
CA ALA A 572 -23.09 21.25 -0.61
C ALA A 572 -24.33 21.02 -1.49
N GLN A 573 -24.18 20.29 -2.59
CA GLN A 573 -25.28 19.99 -3.54
C GLN A 573 -26.35 19.06 -2.95
N ALA A 574 -26.01 18.25 -1.96
CA ALA A 574 -26.97 17.39 -1.27
C ALA A 574 -27.89 18.16 -0.29
N LEU A 575 -27.58 19.41 0.04
CA LEU A 575 -28.39 20.25 0.93
C LEU A 575 -29.49 20.96 0.14
N ASN A 576 -30.68 21.03 0.73
CA ASN A 576 -31.76 21.87 0.21
C ASN A 576 -31.66 23.28 0.81
N ALA A 577 -31.30 24.26 -0.02
CA ALA A 577 -31.13 25.65 0.41
C ALA A 577 -32.35 26.23 1.15
N LYS A 578 -33.57 25.76 0.86
CA LYS A 578 -34.81 26.21 1.51
C LYS A 578 -34.93 25.81 2.98
N ASP A 579 -34.13 24.86 3.44
CA ASP A 579 -34.15 24.39 4.82
C ASP A 579 -33.32 25.30 5.74
N TYR A 580 -32.59 26.26 5.18
CA TYR A 580 -31.66 27.13 5.88
C TYR A 580 -32.04 28.60 5.74
N LYS A 581 -31.64 29.41 6.72
CA LYS A 581 -31.93 30.86 6.76
C LYS A 581 -31.18 31.63 5.68
N ASP A 582 -29.92 31.26 5.45
CA ASP A 582 -29.05 31.85 4.43
C ASP A 582 -28.11 30.76 3.88
N PHE A 583 -28.13 30.57 2.57
CA PHE A 583 -27.28 29.60 1.85
C PHE A 583 -26.23 30.30 0.97
N THR A 584 -26.19 31.63 0.97
CA THR A 584 -25.39 32.45 0.04
C THR A 584 -23.89 32.19 0.17
N ALA A 585 -23.40 31.98 1.39
CA ALA A 585 -21.98 31.67 1.64
C ALA A 585 -21.55 30.35 0.99
N VAL A 586 -22.40 29.32 1.03
CA VAL A 586 -22.14 28.03 0.39
C VAL A 586 -22.14 28.17 -1.13
N GLU A 587 -23.13 28.88 -1.70
CA GLU A 587 -23.15 29.14 -3.15
C GLU A 587 -21.92 29.91 -3.63
N LYS A 588 -21.48 30.89 -2.85
CA LYS A 588 -20.29 31.69 -3.15
C LYS A 588 -19.03 30.82 -3.12
N ALA A 589 -18.86 29.98 -2.10
CA ALA A 589 -17.72 29.09 -1.98
C ALA A 589 -17.67 28.07 -3.13
N VAL A 590 -18.82 27.46 -3.48
CA VAL A 590 -18.90 26.51 -4.62
C VAL A 590 -18.61 27.20 -5.96
N LYS A 591 -19.11 28.42 -6.19
CA LYS A 591 -18.81 29.20 -7.41
C LYS A 591 -17.36 29.67 -7.50
N ALA A 592 -16.65 29.77 -6.37
CA ALA A 592 -15.25 30.18 -6.32
C ALA A 592 -14.27 29.05 -6.65
N VAL A 593 -14.74 27.81 -6.83
CA VAL A 593 -13.89 26.68 -7.21
C VAL A 593 -13.28 26.93 -8.60
N VAL A 594 -11.95 26.98 -8.64
CA VAL A 594 -11.17 27.04 -9.88
C VAL A 594 -10.57 25.67 -10.15
N LYS A 595 -10.84 25.10 -11.33
CA LYS A 595 -10.31 23.80 -11.77
C LYS A 595 -9.01 23.96 -12.56
N ASP A 596 -8.37 22.84 -12.88
CA ASP A 596 -7.20 22.71 -13.74
C ASP A 596 -5.89 23.29 -13.19
N TYR A 597 -5.77 23.39 -11.86
CA TYR A 597 -4.48 23.64 -11.24
C TYR A 597 -3.54 22.45 -11.39
N THR A 598 -2.25 22.74 -11.56
CA THR A 598 -1.18 21.77 -11.41
C THR A 598 -0.92 21.51 -9.94
N VAL A 599 -0.20 20.43 -9.62
CA VAL A 599 0.21 20.12 -8.24
C VAL A 599 0.94 21.27 -7.52
N ASP A 600 1.56 22.22 -8.25
CA ASP A 600 2.18 23.41 -7.68
C ASP A 600 1.21 24.29 -6.86
N LYS A 601 -0.09 24.17 -7.14
CA LYS A 601 -1.15 24.91 -6.47
C LYS A 601 -2.05 24.01 -5.60
N GLN A 602 -1.57 22.84 -5.17
CA GLN A 602 -2.35 21.93 -4.35
C GLN A 602 -2.89 22.60 -3.07
N GLY A 603 -2.10 23.45 -2.42
CA GLY A 603 -2.57 24.20 -1.24
C GLY A 603 -3.70 25.19 -1.55
N GLU A 604 -3.73 25.78 -2.76
CA GLU A 604 -4.87 26.60 -3.19
C GLU A 604 -6.12 25.73 -3.38
N VAL A 605 -5.96 24.51 -3.92
CA VAL A 605 -7.05 23.54 -4.10
C VAL A 605 -7.61 23.06 -2.76
N GLU A 606 -6.75 22.72 -1.80
CA GLU A 606 -7.15 22.31 -0.45
C GLU A 606 -7.94 23.43 0.25
N LYS A 607 -7.46 24.68 0.12
CA LYS A 607 -8.17 25.84 0.68
C LYS A 607 -9.59 25.99 0.11
N MET A 608 -9.82 25.69 -1.17
CA MET A 608 -11.17 25.73 -1.74
C MET A 608 -12.11 24.72 -1.07
N ALA A 609 -11.61 23.52 -0.73
CA ALA A 609 -12.39 22.50 -0.04
C ALA A 609 -12.74 22.97 1.39
N ASP A 610 -11.75 23.50 2.12
CA ASP A 610 -11.93 24.04 3.47
C ASP A 610 -12.95 25.19 3.49
N ASP A 611 -12.86 26.12 2.54
CA ASP A 611 -13.79 27.25 2.42
C ASP A 611 -15.24 26.77 2.23
N ILE A 612 -15.46 25.71 1.42
CA ILE A 612 -16.80 25.12 1.23
C ILE A 612 -17.29 24.43 2.52
N LEU A 613 -16.43 23.63 3.16
CA LEU A 613 -16.81 22.90 4.37
C LEU A 613 -17.09 23.85 5.55
N ALA A 614 -16.30 24.91 5.70
CA ALA A 614 -16.54 25.97 6.68
C ALA A 614 -17.88 26.68 6.42
N ALA A 615 -18.19 26.99 5.16
CA ALA A 615 -19.49 27.58 4.80
C ALA A 615 -20.66 26.65 5.15
N ILE A 616 -20.54 25.35 4.87
CA ILE A 616 -21.56 24.35 5.25
C ILE A 616 -21.73 24.28 6.77
N ALA A 617 -20.63 24.26 7.53
CA ALA A 617 -20.65 24.17 8.99
C ALA A 617 -21.33 25.38 9.65
N SER A 618 -21.34 26.53 8.97
CA SER A 618 -21.96 27.77 9.45
C SER A 618 -23.47 27.88 9.21
N LEU A 619 -24.10 26.92 8.52
CA LEU A 619 -25.51 26.99 8.15
C LEU A 619 -26.46 26.88 9.37
N GLU A 620 -27.43 27.79 9.44
CA GLU A 620 -28.52 27.74 10.42
C GLU A 620 -29.82 27.26 9.77
N LYS A 621 -30.44 26.21 10.33
CA LYS A 621 -31.73 25.72 9.84
C LYS A 621 -32.85 26.72 10.13
N ASN A 622 -33.83 26.75 9.23
CA ASN A 622 -35.13 27.38 9.49
C ASN A 622 -35.79 26.65 10.67
N THR A 623 -36.23 27.41 11.67
CA THR A 623 -36.98 26.82 12.79
C THR A 623 -38.34 26.33 12.29
N PRO A 624 -38.83 25.16 12.72
CA PRO A 624 -40.22 24.77 12.47
C PRO A 624 -41.13 25.84 13.06
N ASP A 625 -42.21 26.18 12.35
CA ASP A 625 -43.29 27.01 12.90
C ASP A 625 -43.74 26.41 14.23
N PRO A 626 -43.90 27.19 15.31
CA PRO A 626 -44.45 26.67 16.55
C PRO A 626 -45.84 26.10 16.25
N THR A 627 -46.01 24.80 16.52
CA THR A 627 -47.33 24.17 16.46
C THR A 627 -48.24 24.93 17.43
N PRO A 628 -49.45 25.36 17.02
CA PRO A 628 -50.33 26.12 17.90
C PRO A 628 -50.66 25.28 19.15
N ASP A 629 -50.39 25.86 20.31
CA ASP A 629 -50.62 25.27 21.63
C ASP A 629 -52.08 24.81 21.76
N PRO A 630 -52.37 23.61 22.31
CA PRO A 630 -53.75 23.16 22.49
C PRO A 630 -54.42 24.04 23.55
N THR A 631 -55.62 24.51 23.24
CA THR A 631 -56.48 25.32 24.12
C THR A 631 -56.66 24.63 25.49
N PRO A 632 -56.52 25.32 26.64
CA PRO A 632 -56.71 24.70 27.95
C PRO A 632 -58.18 24.34 28.18
N ALA A 633 -58.44 23.10 28.62
CA ALA A 633 -59.75 22.66 29.09
C ALA A 633 -60.12 23.30 30.45
N PRO A 634 -61.42 23.50 30.77
CA PRO A 634 -61.83 24.19 31.99
C PRO A 634 -61.66 23.31 33.24
N ALA A 635 -61.35 23.97 34.37
CA ALA A 635 -61.08 23.36 35.67
C ALA A 635 -62.34 22.74 36.32
N PRO A 636 -62.23 21.61 37.04
CA PRO A 636 -63.28 21.09 37.91
C PRO A 636 -63.24 21.70 39.32
N ASP A 637 -64.43 21.91 39.86
CA ASP A 637 -64.76 22.51 41.16
C ASP A 637 -64.51 21.57 42.35
N SER A 638 -64.33 22.14 43.55
CA SER A 638 -63.78 21.48 44.75
C SER A 638 -64.81 21.01 45.79
N THR A 639 -64.67 19.73 46.23
CA THR A 639 -64.92 19.14 47.59
C THR A 639 -66.36 19.10 48.17
N PRO A 640 -66.73 18.23 49.15
CA PRO A 640 -65.92 17.70 50.27
C PRO A 640 -66.14 16.24 50.78
N THR A 641 -65.27 15.89 51.73
CA THR A 641 -65.01 14.68 52.54
C THR A 641 -66.17 14.19 53.43
N PRO A 642 -66.10 12.93 53.93
CA PRO A 642 -66.44 12.68 55.34
C PRO A 642 -65.46 11.76 56.10
N ASP A 643 -65.13 12.25 57.31
CA ASP A 643 -64.81 11.65 58.62
C ASP A 643 -64.34 10.19 58.81
N PRO A 644 -63.36 9.97 59.72
CA PRO A 644 -63.36 8.81 60.61
C PRO A 644 -63.22 9.20 62.10
N THR A 645 -63.96 8.52 62.97
CA THR A 645 -63.86 8.61 64.45
C THR A 645 -64.32 7.27 65.07
N PRO A 646 -63.99 6.91 66.34
CA PRO A 646 -62.67 6.77 66.99
C PRO A 646 -62.53 5.47 67.84
N GLY A 647 -61.33 5.24 68.40
CA GLY A 647 -61.09 4.33 69.56
C GLY A 647 -59.60 4.24 69.93
N THR A 648 -59.11 5.15 70.79
CA THR A 648 -58.71 4.98 72.20
C THR A 648 -57.39 4.22 72.47
N ASP A 649 -56.41 4.98 72.99
CA ASP A 649 -55.47 4.76 74.12
C ASP A 649 -54.80 3.36 74.26
N ASP A 650 -53.52 3.21 74.63
CA ASP A 650 -52.75 3.92 75.63
C ASP A 650 -51.24 3.54 75.49
N LYS A 651 -50.38 4.51 75.85
CA LYS A 651 -49.12 4.35 76.59
C LYS A 651 -47.88 3.62 76.05
N THR A 652 -46.88 4.49 75.88
CA THR A 652 -45.55 4.52 76.53
C THR A 652 -44.36 3.75 75.95
N GLN A 653 -43.33 4.59 75.78
CA GLN A 653 -41.92 4.41 76.10
C GLN A 653 -41.08 3.48 75.23
N GLY A 654 -40.03 4.09 74.69
CA GLY A 654 -38.69 3.60 75.02
C GLY A 654 -37.80 3.36 73.82
N SER A 655 -37.02 4.40 73.50
CA SER A 655 -35.56 4.37 73.29
C SER A 655 -34.93 3.47 72.22
N ASP A 656 -34.06 4.17 71.46
CA ASP A 656 -32.78 3.73 70.90
C ASP A 656 -32.81 2.89 69.61
N ALA A 657 -32.67 3.56 68.47
CA ALA A 657 -31.39 3.83 67.79
C ALA A 657 -31.64 4.53 66.44
#